data_AF-A0AAU1BL77-F1
#
_entry.id   AF-A0AAU1BL77-F1
#
_cell.length_a   1.000
_cell.length_b   1.000
_cell.length_c   1.000
_cell.angle_alpha   90.00
_cell.angle_beta   90.00
_cell.angle_gamma   90.00
#
_symmetry.space_group_name_H-M   'P 1'
#
loop_
_entity.id
_entity.type
_entity.pdbx_description
1 polymer ?
#
loop_
_entity_poly.entity_id
_entity_poly.type
_entity_poly.pdbx_seq_one_letter_code
_entity_poly.pdbx_strand_id
1 'polypeptide(L)'
;MTTAASTGTGPQPTGLMEGAIATVAGNGVGGFISDGGPGALTRLQYPYDVTVDKNGNLYIADRNNHRIRKVTPNGNITTVAGDGQAGYVSDGGPAVATRLHYPGGVAVDDAGNVFIADTYNHRVRKVTPAGNITTVAGNGEAGYVSDGGPAIATRLHYPYGVAVDRSGNLYIADHYNHRIRKVTPNGNITTVAGNGDAGYVSDGGPAISTRLHYPVAVAVDGDGNLYIADRHNHRIRKVTTNGIITTVAGNGTAGYVSDGGPAIGTRLHYPWGLALDEAGSLYIGDGHNHRVRKVTSDGVITTVAGTGTAGYVDDGGPAAATRLFYPYGVALDRAGNLYIADSSNHRVRGVTSVAQMTPPPPPSADLYGEVVNPYRVQRDQEFDLGARIRSRGPNPADGQYVTVVLTLADGLSGGPGTTGRRLTRTFTGQQLLAHQGTLDGVFRITAPDSTPPGTYTSTLEIQYGGDLNLKDNTYTLPVTVVVPEPIADEKALTIFQDTVPEIAPGQYTAFNVKYTAPAGQPVNPGTITQRFTAPTGFVFTGHPTYAYYETIHGVVTGNLAHRVEDGGRTLVITANPHLNTTTSDTGSVIYTIPVQARNDAVPGRYDNGSASVGRHTPVQLSGKITGTAQNETALRVVQESIPAAAPGQTTTFNLELRSLSNQPVNPGTIEQRFTTPTGFAFTGGASYGYYFVQPYVTGNLDARIEDGGKTLIVSSNPHLNTGSTDKTALIYTLGIRALPDARTGTQPDDGQVVVGRLTPVPLTARVL
;
A
#
# COMPACT_ATOMS: atom_id res chain seq x y z
N MET A 1 -8.42 -63.10 -31.87
CA MET A 1 -6.97 -62.96 -32.08
C MET A 1 -6.55 -61.62 -31.52
N THR A 2 -5.59 -61.64 -30.59
CA THR A 2 -5.03 -60.46 -29.92
C THR A 2 -4.35 -59.53 -30.93
N THR A 3 -4.81 -58.29 -31.07
CA THR A 3 -4.17 -57.28 -31.92
C THR A 3 -3.96 -55.98 -31.15
N ALA A 4 -2.69 -55.73 -30.87
CA ALA A 4 -2.01 -54.47 -30.61
C ALA A 4 -2.79 -53.37 -29.86
N ALA A 5 -2.45 -53.18 -28.59
CA ALA A 5 -2.61 -51.89 -27.94
C ALA A 5 -1.88 -50.82 -28.77
N SER A 6 -2.62 -49.79 -29.18
CA SER A 6 -2.11 -48.58 -29.82
C SER A 6 -1.06 -47.92 -28.92
N THR A 7 0.18 -47.78 -29.41
CA THR A 7 1.28 -47.10 -28.71
C THR A 7 1.46 -45.66 -29.20
N GLY A 8 0.39 -44.96 -29.64
CA GLY A 8 0.39 -43.72 -30.43
C GLY A 8 1.21 -42.53 -29.89
N THR A 9 2.53 -42.67 -29.89
CA THR A 9 3.55 -41.66 -29.61
C THR A 9 3.71 -40.82 -30.88
N GLY A 10 3.67 -39.49 -30.76
CA GLY A 10 3.85 -38.64 -31.93
C GLY A 10 5.29 -38.60 -32.43
N PRO A 11 5.67 -37.64 -33.31
CA PRO A 11 6.98 -37.62 -33.97
C PRO A 11 8.16 -37.22 -33.05
N GLN A 12 8.11 -37.51 -31.75
CA GLN A 12 9.23 -37.21 -30.85
C GLN A 12 10.48 -38.03 -31.24
N PRO A 13 11.68 -37.42 -31.23
CA PRO A 13 12.92 -38.18 -31.37
C PRO A 13 13.08 -39.19 -30.23
N THR A 14 13.47 -40.41 -30.56
CA THR A 14 13.71 -41.48 -29.59
C THR A 14 15.00 -41.25 -28.80
N GLY A 15 15.04 -41.69 -27.53
CA GLY A 15 16.25 -41.67 -26.70
C GLY A 15 16.54 -40.35 -25.98
N LEU A 16 15.62 -39.38 -26.06
CA LEU A 16 15.69 -38.15 -25.28
C LEU A 16 15.30 -38.41 -23.81
N MET A 17 15.98 -37.72 -22.90
CA MET A 17 15.63 -37.73 -21.48
C MET A 17 14.27 -37.06 -21.24
N GLU A 18 13.60 -37.40 -20.14
CA GLU A 18 12.38 -36.71 -19.70
C GLU A 18 12.61 -35.20 -19.60
N GLY A 19 11.67 -34.41 -20.13
CA GLY A 19 11.76 -32.96 -20.16
C GLY A 19 12.78 -32.38 -21.14
N ALA A 20 13.45 -33.20 -21.95
CA ALA A 20 14.29 -32.70 -23.04
C ALA A 20 13.43 -32.14 -24.19
N ILE A 21 13.93 -31.11 -24.87
CA ILE A 21 13.26 -30.49 -26.01
C ILE A 21 14.02 -30.74 -27.32
N ALA A 22 13.31 -31.01 -28.41
CA ALA A 22 13.88 -31.16 -29.74
C ALA A 22 12.96 -30.60 -30.84
N THR A 23 13.49 -30.34 -32.03
CA THR A 23 12.72 -29.89 -33.18
C THR A 23 12.12 -31.07 -33.91
N VAL A 24 10.78 -31.07 -34.05
CA VAL A 24 10.05 -32.14 -34.76
C VAL A 24 9.63 -31.70 -36.17
N ALA A 25 9.53 -30.39 -36.41
CA ALA A 25 9.26 -29.83 -37.72
C ALA A 25 9.84 -28.41 -37.88
N GLY A 26 10.32 -28.10 -39.08
CA GLY A 26 10.88 -26.80 -39.43
C GLY A 26 12.37 -26.67 -39.05
N ASN A 27 13.15 -25.98 -39.87
CA ASN A 27 14.60 -25.82 -39.67
C ASN A 27 15.01 -24.40 -39.19
N GLY A 28 14.02 -23.54 -38.89
CA GLY A 28 14.26 -22.16 -38.45
C GLY A 28 14.27 -21.10 -39.54
N VAL A 29 14.20 -21.50 -40.81
CA VAL A 29 14.07 -20.57 -41.94
C VAL A 29 12.62 -20.54 -42.40
N GLY A 30 12.05 -19.33 -42.47
CA GLY A 30 10.71 -19.12 -42.97
C GLY A 30 10.56 -19.57 -44.44
N GLY A 31 9.47 -20.28 -44.74
CA GLY A 31 9.06 -20.62 -46.11
C GLY A 31 8.67 -22.08 -46.26
N PHE A 32 8.70 -22.61 -47.49
CA PHE A 32 8.32 -23.98 -47.85
C PHE A 32 9.40 -24.62 -48.74
N ILE A 33 9.58 -25.94 -48.64
CA ILE A 33 10.48 -26.71 -49.53
C ILE A 33 9.69 -27.72 -50.35
N SER A 34 9.27 -28.82 -49.73
CA SER A 34 8.55 -29.91 -50.37
C SER A 34 7.88 -30.81 -49.33
N ASP A 35 7.07 -31.75 -49.82
CA ASP A 35 6.48 -32.83 -49.05
C ASP A 35 7.26 -34.14 -49.19
N GLY A 36 7.04 -35.07 -48.26
CA GLY A 36 7.59 -36.44 -48.28
C GLY A 36 8.95 -36.62 -47.61
N GLY A 37 9.60 -35.53 -47.19
CA GLY A 37 10.90 -35.57 -46.49
C GLY A 37 10.80 -35.48 -44.96
N PRO A 38 11.94 -35.50 -44.25
CA PRO A 38 11.98 -35.33 -42.80
C PRO A 38 11.46 -33.95 -42.36
N GLY A 39 10.50 -33.93 -41.45
CA GLY A 39 9.85 -32.73 -40.94
C GLY A 39 10.85 -31.73 -40.35
N ALA A 40 11.83 -32.21 -39.58
CA ALA A 40 12.86 -31.36 -38.96
C ALA A 40 13.76 -30.62 -39.97
N LEU A 41 13.80 -31.06 -41.23
CA LEU A 41 14.61 -30.43 -42.28
C LEU A 41 13.78 -29.49 -43.20
N THR A 42 12.45 -29.55 -43.11
CA THR A 42 11.57 -28.71 -43.91
C THR A 42 11.62 -27.24 -43.47
N ARG A 43 10.95 -26.36 -44.22
CA ARG A 43 10.68 -25.00 -43.78
C ARG A 43 9.20 -24.88 -43.39
N LEU A 44 8.97 -24.17 -42.30
CA LEU A 44 7.66 -23.70 -41.86
C LEU A 44 7.72 -22.18 -41.80
N GLN A 45 6.58 -21.50 -41.82
CA GLN A 45 6.54 -20.06 -41.68
C GLN A 45 5.44 -19.62 -40.73
N TYR A 46 5.87 -19.20 -39.53
CA TYR A 46 5.00 -18.83 -38.42
C TYR A 46 3.93 -19.91 -38.14
N PRO A 47 4.32 -21.14 -37.75
CA PRO A 47 3.34 -22.12 -37.31
C PRO A 47 2.55 -21.54 -36.13
N TYR A 48 1.23 -21.45 -36.22
CA TYR A 48 0.39 -20.81 -35.19
C TYR A 48 -0.26 -21.82 -34.25
N ASP A 49 -0.55 -23.01 -34.76
CA ASP A 49 -1.26 -24.03 -34.00
C ASP A 49 -0.80 -25.44 -34.36
N VAL A 50 -0.96 -26.36 -33.42
CA VAL A 50 -0.62 -27.78 -33.55
C VAL A 50 -1.65 -28.65 -32.85
N THR A 51 -1.90 -29.85 -33.39
CA THR A 51 -2.72 -30.89 -32.73
C THR A 51 -2.15 -32.27 -33.05
N VAL A 52 -2.43 -33.27 -32.21
CA VAL A 52 -2.03 -34.66 -32.44
C VAL A 52 -3.25 -35.55 -32.56
N ASP A 53 -3.27 -36.46 -33.55
CA ASP A 53 -4.34 -37.44 -33.69
C ASP A 53 -4.12 -38.69 -32.83
N LYS A 54 -5.13 -39.55 -32.80
CA LYS A 54 -5.09 -40.80 -32.01
C LYS A 54 -4.00 -41.79 -32.44
N ASN A 55 -3.40 -41.61 -33.62
CA ASN A 55 -2.34 -42.45 -34.17
C ASN A 55 -0.95 -41.80 -34.00
N GLY A 56 -0.84 -40.67 -33.31
CA GLY A 56 0.40 -39.92 -33.12
C GLY A 56 0.77 -39.01 -34.29
N ASN A 57 -0.10 -38.76 -35.26
CA ASN A 57 0.23 -37.80 -36.31
C ASN A 57 0.06 -36.37 -35.79
N LEU A 58 1.09 -35.55 -35.96
CA LEU A 58 1.10 -34.14 -35.62
C LEU A 58 0.62 -33.31 -36.82
N TYR A 59 -0.41 -32.50 -36.63
CA TYR A 59 -0.91 -31.55 -37.61
C TYR A 59 -0.49 -30.13 -37.22
N ILE A 60 -0.14 -29.31 -38.20
CA ILE A 60 0.46 -27.99 -38.02
C ILE A 60 -0.26 -26.98 -38.91
N ALA A 61 -0.76 -25.90 -38.31
CA ALA A 61 -1.22 -24.72 -39.04
C ALA A 61 -0.02 -23.86 -39.45
N ASP A 62 0.51 -24.14 -40.64
CA ASP A 62 1.68 -23.48 -41.23
C ASP A 62 1.26 -22.16 -41.89
N ARG A 63 0.92 -21.21 -41.02
CA ARG A 63 0.09 -20.04 -41.32
C ARG A 63 0.51 -19.28 -42.56
N ASN A 64 1.76 -18.83 -42.62
CA ASN A 64 2.21 -17.98 -43.73
C ASN A 64 2.56 -18.76 -45.00
N ASN A 65 2.66 -20.09 -44.89
CA ASN A 65 2.71 -20.97 -46.05
C ASN A 65 1.32 -21.34 -46.56
N HIS A 66 0.23 -20.83 -45.97
CA HIS A 66 -1.15 -21.10 -46.40
C HIS A 66 -1.51 -22.59 -46.46
N ARG A 67 -0.96 -23.38 -45.53
CA ARG A 67 -1.07 -24.84 -45.54
C ARG A 67 -1.37 -25.40 -44.16
N ILE A 68 -2.02 -26.56 -44.15
CA ILE A 68 -2.00 -27.50 -43.03
C ILE A 68 -1.04 -28.62 -43.36
N ARG A 69 -0.05 -28.83 -42.48
CA ARG A 69 0.98 -29.86 -42.64
C ARG A 69 0.74 -30.99 -41.65
N LYS A 70 1.15 -32.20 -42.00
CA LYS A 70 1.08 -33.40 -41.16
C LYS A 70 2.44 -34.06 -41.07
N VAL A 71 2.94 -34.27 -39.85
CA VAL A 71 4.12 -35.05 -39.54
C VAL A 71 3.67 -36.38 -38.95
N THR A 72 4.05 -37.48 -39.60
CA THR A 72 3.78 -38.84 -39.11
C THR A 72 4.76 -39.23 -38.01
N PRO A 73 4.47 -40.25 -37.17
CA PRO A 73 5.37 -40.66 -36.08
C PRO A 73 6.81 -40.98 -36.50
N ASN A 74 7.05 -41.37 -37.75
CA ASN A 74 8.41 -41.60 -38.28
C ASN A 74 9.13 -40.31 -38.73
N GLY A 75 8.51 -39.14 -38.53
CA GLY A 75 9.07 -37.84 -38.85
C GLY A 75 8.80 -37.34 -40.28
N ASN A 76 8.10 -38.07 -41.15
CA ASN A 76 7.82 -37.60 -42.52
C ASN A 76 6.72 -36.53 -42.53
N ILE A 77 6.96 -35.41 -43.23
CA ILE A 77 6.00 -34.30 -43.37
C ILE A 77 5.31 -34.27 -44.74
N THR A 78 4.01 -33.99 -44.76
CA THR A 78 3.20 -33.83 -45.98
C THR A 78 2.17 -32.71 -45.84
N THR A 79 1.67 -32.16 -46.96
CA THR A 79 0.55 -31.21 -46.96
C THR A 79 -0.77 -31.97 -46.95
N VAL A 80 -1.68 -31.58 -46.04
CA VAL A 80 -3.04 -32.14 -45.94
C VAL A 80 -4.07 -31.20 -46.55
N ALA A 81 -3.83 -29.90 -46.49
CA ALA A 81 -4.69 -28.89 -47.11
C ALA A 81 -3.90 -27.63 -47.49
N GLY A 82 -4.32 -26.97 -48.56
CA GLY A 82 -3.72 -25.73 -49.04
C GLY A 82 -2.68 -25.96 -50.15
N ASP A 83 -2.77 -25.17 -51.22
CA ASP A 83 -1.82 -25.16 -52.34
C ASP A 83 -0.63 -24.23 -52.10
N GLY A 84 -0.70 -23.39 -51.06
CA GLY A 84 0.29 -22.38 -50.72
C GLY A 84 -0.02 -20.96 -51.16
N GLN A 85 -1.14 -20.75 -51.83
CA GLN A 85 -1.61 -19.43 -52.23
C GLN A 85 -2.73 -18.96 -51.31
N ALA A 86 -2.69 -17.69 -50.95
CA ALA A 86 -3.75 -17.06 -50.18
C ALA A 86 -5.06 -17.01 -50.99
N GLY A 87 -6.18 -17.35 -50.36
CA GLY A 87 -7.52 -17.18 -50.92
C GLY A 87 -8.42 -18.39 -50.73
N TYR A 88 -9.49 -18.47 -51.51
CA TYR A 88 -10.51 -19.51 -51.48
C TYR A 88 -10.83 -19.97 -52.91
N VAL A 89 -11.20 -21.25 -53.10
CA VAL A 89 -11.60 -21.79 -54.41
C VAL A 89 -13.04 -22.29 -54.36
N SER A 90 -13.28 -23.48 -53.81
CA SER A 90 -14.60 -24.08 -53.67
C SER A 90 -14.57 -25.24 -52.67
N ASP A 91 -15.74 -25.80 -52.36
CA ASP A 91 -15.90 -27.00 -51.53
C ASP A 91 -16.08 -28.26 -52.40
N GLY A 92 -15.82 -29.44 -51.81
CA GLY A 92 -16.04 -30.75 -52.42
C GLY A 92 -14.85 -31.30 -53.21
N GLY A 93 -13.81 -30.50 -53.45
CA GLY A 93 -12.59 -30.91 -54.15
C GLY A 93 -11.47 -31.42 -53.24
N PRO A 94 -10.32 -31.83 -53.82
CA PRO A 94 -9.14 -32.25 -53.08
C PRO A 94 -8.58 -31.12 -52.21
N ALA A 95 -8.36 -31.40 -50.92
CA ALA A 95 -7.91 -30.43 -49.93
C ALA A 95 -6.53 -29.85 -50.26
N VAL A 96 -5.63 -30.63 -50.85
CA VAL A 96 -4.28 -30.17 -51.25
C VAL A 96 -4.29 -29.23 -52.46
N ALA A 97 -5.41 -29.16 -53.18
CA ALA A 97 -5.58 -28.27 -54.34
C ALA A 97 -6.44 -27.03 -54.01
N THR A 98 -6.95 -26.90 -52.78
CA THR A 98 -7.66 -25.68 -52.35
C THR A 98 -6.67 -24.59 -51.95
N ARG A 99 -7.13 -23.34 -51.96
CA ARG A 99 -6.45 -22.23 -51.27
C ARG A 99 -6.95 -22.11 -49.84
N LEU A 100 -6.06 -21.71 -48.94
CA LEU A 100 -6.33 -21.31 -47.57
C LEU A 100 -5.72 -19.92 -47.33
N HIS A 101 -6.26 -19.15 -46.39
CA HIS A 101 -5.78 -17.80 -46.11
C HIS A 101 -5.42 -17.66 -44.62
N TYR A 102 -4.11 -17.72 -44.35
CA TYR A 102 -3.53 -17.63 -43.01
C TYR A 102 -4.23 -18.54 -41.99
N PRO A 103 -4.26 -19.87 -42.20
CA PRO A 103 -4.93 -20.77 -41.27
C PRO A 103 -4.37 -20.61 -39.87
N GLY A 104 -5.24 -20.33 -38.90
CA GLY A 104 -4.86 -19.94 -37.53
C GLY A 104 -4.97 -21.06 -36.50
N GLY A 105 -5.78 -22.09 -36.76
CA GLY A 105 -6.04 -23.18 -35.83
C GLY A 105 -6.38 -24.49 -36.54
N VAL A 106 -6.05 -25.62 -35.91
CA VAL A 106 -6.28 -26.96 -36.44
C VAL A 106 -6.69 -27.94 -35.34
N ALA A 107 -7.73 -28.73 -35.59
CA ALA A 107 -8.19 -29.79 -34.70
C ALA A 107 -8.45 -31.08 -35.49
N VAL A 108 -8.38 -32.24 -34.83
CA VAL A 108 -8.64 -33.54 -35.44
C VAL A 108 -9.58 -34.35 -34.56
N ASP A 109 -10.62 -34.94 -35.16
CA ASP A 109 -11.54 -35.83 -34.43
C ASP A 109 -11.08 -37.31 -34.45
N ASP A 110 -11.75 -38.15 -33.68
CA ASP A 110 -11.43 -39.59 -33.60
C ASP A 110 -11.66 -40.35 -34.92
N ALA A 111 -12.48 -39.80 -35.81
CA ALA A 111 -12.69 -40.32 -37.17
C ALA A 111 -11.58 -39.88 -38.15
N GLY A 112 -10.65 -39.03 -37.72
CA GLY A 112 -9.54 -38.52 -38.52
C GLY A 112 -9.92 -37.36 -39.43
N ASN A 113 -11.06 -36.70 -39.21
CA ASN A 113 -11.37 -35.46 -39.90
C ASN A 113 -10.54 -34.31 -39.32
N VAL A 114 -10.02 -33.45 -40.19
CA VAL A 114 -9.23 -32.28 -39.80
C VAL A 114 -10.08 -31.03 -39.96
N PHE A 115 -10.26 -30.29 -38.87
CA PHE A 115 -10.96 -29.01 -38.85
C PHE A 115 -9.94 -27.88 -38.86
N ILE A 116 -10.18 -26.87 -39.70
CA ILE A 116 -9.23 -25.82 -40.03
C ILE A 116 -9.92 -24.49 -39.89
N ALA A 117 -9.41 -23.62 -39.02
CA ALA A 117 -9.82 -22.22 -39.03
C ALA A 117 -9.10 -21.51 -40.19
N ASP A 118 -9.83 -21.32 -41.29
CA ASP A 118 -9.36 -20.62 -42.48
C ASP A 118 -9.56 -19.11 -42.26
N THR A 119 -8.74 -18.58 -41.35
CA THR A 119 -8.99 -17.35 -40.58
C THR A 119 -9.35 -16.16 -41.46
N TYR A 120 -8.54 -15.85 -42.49
CA TYR A 120 -8.78 -14.69 -43.34
C TYR A 120 -9.79 -14.94 -44.47
N ASN A 121 -10.25 -16.19 -44.62
CA ASN A 121 -11.41 -16.50 -45.44
C ASN A 121 -12.71 -16.54 -44.63
N HIS A 122 -12.70 -16.18 -43.34
CA HIS A 122 -13.88 -16.12 -42.48
C HIS A 122 -14.68 -17.43 -42.41
N ARG A 123 -13.97 -18.57 -42.45
CA ARG A 123 -14.55 -19.91 -42.54
C ARG A 123 -13.86 -20.89 -41.60
N VAL A 124 -14.58 -21.93 -41.22
CA VAL A 124 -14.00 -23.17 -40.71
C VAL A 124 -14.23 -24.27 -41.74
N ARG A 125 -13.14 -24.95 -42.13
CA ARG A 125 -13.12 -25.98 -43.17
C ARG A 125 -12.89 -27.35 -42.52
N LYS A 126 -13.45 -28.40 -43.11
CA LYS A 126 -13.27 -29.80 -42.70
C LYS A 126 -12.67 -30.59 -43.85
N VAL A 127 -11.57 -31.28 -43.58
CA VAL A 127 -10.94 -32.25 -44.48
C VAL A 127 -11.25 -33.66 -43.98
N THR A 128 -11.82 -34.49 -44.84
CA THR A 128 -12.10 -35.89 -44.53
C THR A 128 -10.84 -36.76 -44.70
N PRO A 129 -10.79 -37.98 -44.12
CA PRO A 129 -9.69 -38.92 -44.39
C PRO A 129 -9.48 -39.26 -45.87
N ALA A 130 -10.53 -39.12 -46.69
CA ALA A 130 -10.44 -39.27 -48.15
C ALA A 130 -9.78 -38.08 -48.86
N GLY A 131 -9.42 -37.02 -48.14
CA GLY A 131 -8.74 -35.84 -48.68
C GLY A 131 -9.67 -34.78 -49.28
N ASN A 132 -10.99 -34.88 -49.09
CA ASN A 132 -11.95 -33.87 -49.58
C ASN A 132 -12.17 -32.76 -48.56
N ILE A 133 -12.20 -31.49 -49.00
CA ILE A 133 -12.43 -30.32 -48.15
C ILE A 133 -13.84 -29.73 -48.32
N THR A 134 -14.49 -29.33 -47.23
CA THR A 134 -15.80 -28.66 -47.23
C THR A 134 -15.86 -27.56 -46.16
N THR A 135 -16.70 -26.55 -46.33
CA THR A 135 -16.98 -25.55 -45.30
C THR A 135 -18.00 -26.08 -44.31
N VAL A 136 -17.69 -26.00 -43.01
CA VAL A 136 -18.59 -26.45 -41.93
C VAL A 136 -19.14 -25.30 -41.09
N ALA A 137 -18.52 -24.12 -41.14
CA ALA A 137 -19.03 -22.91 -40.54
C ALA A 137 -18.50 -21.66 -41.25
N GLY A 138 -19.30 -20.59 -41.30
CA GLY A 138 -18.92 -19.33 -41.94
C GLY A 138 -19.24 -19.32 -43.43
N ASN A 139 -19.77 -18.20 -43.93
CA ASN A 139 -20.11 -18.01 -45.33
C ASN A 139 -19.01 -17.29 -46.14
N GLY A 140 -17.97 -16.79 -45.46
CA GLY A 140 -16.87 -16.03 -46.07
C GLY A 140 -16.91 -14.53 -45.89
N GLU A 141 -17.97 -13.99 -45.29
CA GLU A 141 -18.07 -12.58 -44.96
C GLU A 141 -17.77 -12.36 -43.48
N ALA A 142 -16.99 -11.31 -43.20
CA ALA A 142 -16.73 -10.86 -41.85
C ALA A 142 -18.01 -10.35 -41.18
N GLY A 143 -18.24 -10.75 -39.93
CA GLY A 143 -19.33 -10.24 -39.09
C GLY A 143 -19.98 -11.32 -38.25
N TYR A 144 -21.14 -11.01 -37.70
CA TYR A 144 -21.95 -11.89 -36.86
C TYR A 144 -23.40 -11.91 -37.33
N VAL A 145 -24.04 -13.08 -37.24
CA VAL A 145 -25.48 -13.26 -37.41
C VAL A 145 -25.99 -14.05 -36.19
N SER A 146 -27.24 -13.80 -35.80
CA SER A 146 -27.91 -14.43 -34.65
C SER A 146 -27.75 -15.95 -34.61
N ASP A 147 -27.82 -16.53 -33.41
CA ASP A 147 -27.71 -17.96 -33.18
C ASP A 147 -28.94 -18.77 -33.64
N GLY A 148 -28.76 -20.10 -33.73
CA GLY A 148 -29.84 -21.07 -33.96
C GLY A 148 -30.07 -21.48 -35.42
N GLY A 149 -29.31 -20.90 -36.37
CA GLY A 149 -29.37 -21.25 -37.79
C GLY A 149 -28.25 -22.19 -38.28
N PRO A 150 -28.23 -22.50 -39.59
CA PRO A 150 -27.18 -23.32 -40.20
C PRO A 150 -25.81 -22.64 -40.11
N ALA A 151 -24.80 -23.37 -39.63
CA ALA A 151 -23.44 -22.88 -39.43
C ALA A 151 -22.79 -22.36 -40.73
N ILE A 152 -23.08 -22.99 -41.87
CA ILE A 152 -22.53 -22.58 -43.18
C ILE A 152 -23.12 -21.26 -43.70
N ALA A 153 -24.27 -20.81 -43.16
CA ALA A 153 -24.91 -19.57 -43.54
C ALA A 153 -24.52 -18.39 -42.61
N THR A 154 -23.93 -18.65 -41.44
CA THR A 154 -23.51 -17.59 -40.52
C THR A 154 -22.30 -16.82 -41.05
N ARG A 155 -22.15 -15.57 -40.58
CA ARG A 155 -20.89 -14.84 -40.66
C ARG A 155 -20.01 -15.18 -39.46
N LEU A 156 -18.71 -15.27 -39.70
CA LEU A 156 -17.67 -15.39 -38.68
C LEU A 156 -16.65 -14.26 -38.91
N HIS A 157 -15.97 -13.81 -37.87
CA HIS A 157 -15.00 -12.72 -37.98
C HIS A 157 -13.62 -13.16 -37.50
N TYR A 158 -12.78 -13.55 -38.48
CA TYR A 158 -11.45 -14.10 -38.26
C TYR A 158 -11.45 -15.25 -37.24
N PRO A 159 -12.06 -16.41 -37.54
CA PRO A 159 -11.98 -17.55 -36.63
C PRO A 159 -10.51 -17.98 -36.45
N TYR A 160 -10.08 -18.17 -35.20
CA TYR A 160 -8.69 -18.53 -34.87
C TYR A 160 -8.58 -19.98 -34.38
N GLY A 161 -8.84 -20.25 -33.10
CA GLY A 161 -8.77 -21.60 -32.55
C GLY A 161 -10.04 -22.41 -32.84
N VAL A 162 -9.86 -23.72 -33.05
CA VAL A 162 -10.94 -24.69 -33.18
C VAL A 162 -10.66 -25.90 -32.29
N ALA A 163 -11.71 -26.51 -31.73
CA ALA A 163 -11.62 -27.77 -30.99
C ALA A 163 -12.84 -28.65 -31.29
N VAL A 164 -12.68 -29.95 -31.22
CA VAL A 164 -13.77 -30.91 -31.44
C VAL A 164 -13.89 -31.84 -30.24
N ASP A 165 -15.09 -31.99 -29.70
CA ASP A 165 -15.34 -32.91 -28.59
C ASP A 165 -15.65 -34.33 -29.08
N ARG A 166 -15.72 -35.29 -28.15
CA ARG A 166 -16.03 -36.70 -28.45
C ARG A 166 -17.43 -36.94 -29.02
N SER A 167 -18.33 -35.98 -28.86
CA SER A 167 -19.67 -36.01 -29.46
C SER A 167 -19.68 -35.42 -30.88
N GLY A 168 -18.53 -34.97 -31.39
CA GLY A 168 -18.41 -34.34 -32.70
C GLY A 168 -18.87 -32.89 -32.74
N ASN A 169 -19.06 -32.23 -31.59
CA ASN A 169 -19.31 -30.79 -31.58
C ASN A 169 -18.02 -30.03 -31.85
N LEU A 170 -18.09 -29.06 -32.75
CA LEU A 170 -17.00 -28.17 -33.09
C LEU A 170 -17.14 -26.85 -32.34
N TYR A 171 -16.11 -26.46 -31.61
CA TYR A 171 -16.00 -25.18 -30.91
C TYR A 171 -15.06 -24.26 -31.69
N ILE A 172 -15.43 -22.98 -31.81
CA ILE A 172 -14.76 -21.99 -32.65
C ILE A 172 -14.55 -20.72 -31.84
N ALA A 173 -13.29 -20.26 -31.75
CA ALA A 173 -12.98 -18.93 -31.27
C ALA A 173 -13.26 -17.90 -32.38
N ASP A 174 -14.42 -17.26 -32.33
CA ASP A 174 -14.87 -16.23 -33.26
C ASP A 174 -14.28 -14.88 -32.82
N HIS A 175 -12.97 -14.76 -33.06
CA HIS A 175 -12.05 -13.84 -32.39
C HIS A 175 -12.53 -12.38 -32.38
N TYR A 176 -12.82 -11.80 -33.55
CA TYR A 176 -13.26 -10.40 -33.65
C TYR A 176 -14.74 -10.18 -33.34
N ASN A 177 -15.50 -11.25 -33.18
CA ASN A 177 -16.87 -11.19 -32.66
C ASN A 177 -16.92 -11.40 -31.14
N HIS A 178 -15.78 -11.52 -30.45
CA HIS A 178 -15.70 -11.64 -28.99
C HIS A 178 -16.53 -12.80 -28.42
N ARG A 179 -16.60 -13.92 -29.15
CA ARG A 179 -17.47 -15.06 -28.83
C ARG A 179 -16.76 -16.40 -29.03
N ILE A 180 -17.22 -17.40 -28.28
CA ILE A 180 -17.00 -18.80 -28.60
C ILE A 180 -18.29 -19.38 -29.17
N ARG A 181 -18.20 -19.97 -30.36
CA ARG A 181 -19.32 -20.59 -31.07
C ARG A 181 -19.22 -22.10 -31.02
N LYS A 182 -20.34 -22.79 -30.92
CA LYS A 182 -20.47 -24.24 -30.97
C LYS A 182 -21.28 -24.63 -32.21
N VAL A 183 -20.76 -25.53 -33.02
CA VAL A 183 -21.45 -26.17 -34.13
C VAL A 183 -21.70 -27.61 -33.76
N THR A 184 -22.96 -28.02 -33.76
CA THR A 184 -23.35 -29.40 -33.46
C THR A 184 -23.25 -30.28 -34.72
N PRO A 185 -23.21 -31.62 -34.60
CA PRO A 185 -23.09 -32.51 -35.76
C PRO A 185 -24.19 -32.35 -36.83
N ASN A 186 -25.36 -31.81 -36.47
CA ASN A 186 -26.44 -31.52 -37.42
C ASN A 186 -26.23 -30.20 -38.19
N GLY A 187 -25.15 -29.47 -37.92
CA GLY A 187 -24.80 -28.22 -38.60
C GLY A 187 -25.40 -26.95 -37.98
N ASN A 188 -26.03 -26.99 -36.81
CA ASN A 188 -26.54 -25.79 -36.14
C ASN A 188 -25.46 -25.09 -35.31
N ILE A 189 -25.40 -23.75 -35.38
CA ILE A 189 -24.44 -22.92 -34.63
C ILE A 189 -25.11 -22.12 -33.50
N THR A 190 -24.46 -22.07 -32.34
CA THR A 190 -24.87 -21.27 -31.17
C THR A 190 -23.68 -20.64 -30.44
N THR A 191 -23.89 -19.55 -29.70
CA THR A 191 -22.89 -18.96 -28.82
C THR A 191 -22.90 -19.67 -27.47
N VAL A 192 -21.73 -20.10 -26.99
CA VAL A 192 -21.56 -20.79 -25.69
C VAL A 192 -20.79 -19.96 -24.68
N ALA A 193 -20.07 -18.94 -25.12
CA ALA A 193 -19.45 -17.94 -24.25
C ALA A 193 -19.23 -16.62 -24.99
N GLY A 194 -19.30 -15.51 -24.25
CA GLY A 194 -19.15 -14.16 -24.80
C GLY A 194 -20.46 -13.57 -25.31
N ASN A 195 -20.69 -12.29 -25.04
CA ASN A 195 -21.89 -11.56 -25.46
C ASN A 195 -21.68 -10.75 -26.75
N GLY A 196 -20.43 -10.59 -27.20
CA GLY A 196 -20.04 -9.79 -28.36
C GLY A 196 -19.32 -8.49 -28.09
N ASP A 197 -19.34 -8.02 -26.84
CA ASP A 197 -18.61 -6.83 -26.45
C ASP A 197 -17.22 -7.21 -25.93
N ALA A 198 -16.22 -6.44 -26.34
CA ALA A 198 -14.88 -6.53 -25.79
C ALA A 198 -14.87 -6.14 -24.30
N GLY A 199 -14.20 -6.94 -23.47
CA GLY A 199 -13.95 -6.63 -22.06
C GLY A 199 -14.03 -7.85 -21.17
N TYR A 200 -14.12 -7.62 -19.86
CA TYR A 200 -14.19 -8.65 -18.83
C TYR A 200 -15.33 -8.34 -17.85
N VAL A 201 -16.00 -9.39 -17.38
CA VAL A 201 -16.98 -9.37 -16.28
C VAL A 201 -16.53 -10.40 -15.24
N SER A 202 -16.87 -10.17 -13.98
CA SER A 202 -16.55 -11.05 -12.86
C SER A 202 -16.95 -12.51 -13.11
N ASP A 203 -16.26 -13.43 -12.44
CA ASP A 203 -16.50 -14.86 -12.52
C ASP A 203 -17.79 -15.30 -11.80
N GLY A 204 -18.24 -16.52 -12.09
CA GLY A 204 -19.37 -17.17 -11.42
C GLY A 204 -20.73 -16.97 -12.09
N GLY A 205 -20.80 -16.12 -13.14
CA GLY A 205 -22.02 -15.87 -13.90
C GLY A 205 -22.18 -16.76 -15.15
N PRO A 206 -23.29 -16.60 -15.90
CA PRO A 206 -23.52 -17.30 -17.16
C PRO A 206 -22.50 -16.89 -18.24
N ALA A 207 -21.91 -17.88 -18.91
CA ALA A 207 -20.87 -17.70 -19.92
C ALA A 207 -21.34 -16.88 -21.13
N ILE A 208 -22.61 -17.03 -21.53
CA ILE A 208 -23.19 -16.28 -22.66
C ILE A 208 -23.40 -14.78 -22.36
N SER A 209 -23.40 -14.41 -21.08
CA SER A 209 -23.57 -13.02 -20.64
C SER A 209 -22.23 -12.32 -20.35
N THR A 210 -21.12 -13.05 -20.28
CA THR A 210 -19.79 -12.46 -20.05
C THR A 210 -19.30 -11.69 -21.27
N ARG A 211 -18.44 -10.71 -21.03
CA ARG A 211 -17.59 -10.13 -22.07
C ARG A 211 -16.32 -10.97 -22.20
N LEU A 212 -15.88 -11.18 -23.44
CA LEU A 212 -14.58 -11.77 -23.79
C LEU A 212 -13.82 -10.76 -24.66
N HIS A 213 -12.49 -10.80 -24.65
CA HIS A 213 -11.70 -9.86 -25.40
C HIS A 213 -10.72 -10.59 -26.34
N TYR A 214 -11.11 -10.67 -27.61
CA TYR A 214 -10.35 -11.35 -28.66
C TYR A 214 -9.98 -12.78 -28.27
N PRO A 215 -10.95 -13.66 -27.93
CA PRO A 215 -10.64 -15.04 -27.59
C PRO A 215 -9.95 -15.71 -28.77
N VAL A 216 -8.84 -16.41 -28.52
CA VAL A 216 -7.96 -16.93 -29.58
C VAL A 216 -7.93 -18.44 -29.67
N ALA A 217 -8.10 -19.14 -28.55
CA ALA A 217 -8.07 -20.60 -28.50
C ALA A 217 -9.20 -21.17 -27.64
N VAL A 218 -9.57 -22.40 -27.97
CA VAL A 218 -10.55 -23.21 -27.26
C VAL A 218 -10.02 -24.62 -27.09
N ALA A 219 -10.26 -25.24 -25.93
CA ALA A 219 -10.02 -26.65 -25.69
C ALA A 219 -11.18 -27.24 -24.89
N VAL A 220 -11.47 -28.53 -25.05
CA VAL A 220 -12.56 -29.22 -24.37
C VAL A 220 -12.00 -30.41 -23.60
N ASP A 221 -12.36 -30.53 -22.33
CA ASP A 221 -11.93 -31.66 -21.49
C ASP A 221 -12.86 -32.88 -21.65
N GLY A 222 -12.50 -33.98 -20.97
CA GLY A 222 -13.27 -35.21 -21.07
C GLY A 222 -14.68 -35.16 -20.49
N ASP A 223 -14.94 -34.20 -19.61
CA ASP A 223 -16.24 -33.96 -18.98
C ASP A 223 -17.10 -32.97 -19.79
N GLY A 224 -16.55 -32.41 -20.86
CA GLY A 224 -17.22 -31.43 -21.73
C GLY A 224 -17.12 -29.99 -21.25
N ASN A 225 -16.24 -29.68 -20.29
CA ASN A 225 -15.94 -28.29 -19.94
C ASN A 225 -15.07 -27.65 -21.02
N LEU A 226 -15.33 -26.37 -21.28
CA LEU A 226 -14.63 -25.58 -22.30
C LEU A 226 -13.59 -24.66 -21.63
N TYR A 227 -12.36 -24.67 -22.13
CA TYR A 227 -11.28 -23.78 -21.73
C TYR A 227 -11.02 -22.78 -22.85
N ILE A 228 -10.88 -21.50 -22.51
CA ILE A 228 -10.83 -20.37 -23.45
C ILE A 228 -9.63 -19.51 -23.14
N ALA A 229 -8.78 -19.25 -24.14
CA ALA A 229 -7.74 -18.24 -24.04
C ALA A 229 -8.33 -16.87 -24.36
N ASP A 230 -8.70 -16.15 -23.29
CA ASP A 230 -9.29 -14.80 -23.36
C ASP A 230 -8.16 -13.77 -23.49
N ARG A 231 -7.58 -13.74 -24.70
CA ARG A 231 -6.24 -13.24 -25.00
C ARG A 231 -5.97 -11.84 -24.47
N HIS A 232 -6.82 -10.86 -24.81
CA HIS A 232 -6.62 -9.46 -24.38
C HIS A 232 -7.07 -9.19 -22.96
N ASN A 233 -7.78 -10.12 -22.32
CA ASN A 233 -8.04 -10.08 -20.90
C ASN A 233 -6.96 -10.79 -20.08
N HIS A 234 -5.89 -11.30 -20.69
CA HIS A 234 -4.76 -11.93 -20.01
C HIS A 234 -5.16 -13.08 -19.06
N ARG A 235 -6.17 -13.86 -19.48
CA ARG A 235 -6.79 -14.91 -18.66
C ARG A 235 -7.06 -16.17 -19.47
N ILE A 236 -7.04 -17.31 -18.78
CA ILE A 236 -7.71 -18.53 -19.24
C ILE A 236 -9.02 -18.67 -18.48
N ARG A 237 -10.12 -18.85 -19.23
CA ARG A 237 -11.47 -19.01 -18.68
C ARG A 237 -11.92 -20.45 -18.85
N LYS A 238 -12.61 -21.01 -17.86
CA LYS A 238 -13.29 -22.30 -17.93
C LYS A 238 -14.79 -22.08 -17.92
N VAL A 239 -15.50 -22.74 -18.82
CA VAL A 239 -16.96 -22.80 -18.87
C VAL A 239 -17.38 -24.23 -18.55
N THR A 240 -18.14 -24.40 -17.48
CA THR A 240 -18.70 -25.69 -17.09
C THR A 240 -19.83 -26.12 -18.03
N THR A 241 -20.20 -27.39 -18.01
CA THR A 241 -21.35 -27.92 -18.76
C THR A 241 -22.69 -27.25 -18.40
N ASN A 242 -22.79 -26.68 -17.19
CA ASN A 242 -23.93 -25.86 -16.74
C ASN A 242 -23.87 -24.39 -17.24
N GLY A 243 -22.88 -24.03 -18.06
CA GLY A 243 -22.75 -22.71 -18.65
C GLY A 243 -22.22 -21.64 -17.69
N ILE A 244 -21.58 -22.00 -16.57
CA ILE A 244 -20.95 -21.05 -15.64
C ILE A 244 -19.49 -20.84 -16.04
N ILE A 245 -19.07 -19.56 -16.14
CA ILE A 245 -17.70 -19.17 -16.48
C ILE A 245 -16.88 -18.75 -15.24
N THR A 246 -15.66 -19.23 -15.14
CA THR A 246 -14.69 -18.84 -14.11
C THR A 246 -13.29 -18.66 -14.71
N THR A 247 -12.43 -17.90 -14.05
CA THR A 247 -11.01 -17.79 -14.39
C THR A 247 -10.24 -18.95 -13.74
N VAL A 248 -9.42 -19.65 -14.52
CA VAL A 248 -8.57 -20.76 -14.03
C VAL A 248 -7.08 -20.42 -14.06
N ALA A 249 -6.67 -19.41 -14.85
CA ALA A 249 -5.32 -18.90 -14.83
C ALA A 249 -5.27 -17.42 -15.28
N GLY A 250 -4.33 -16.65 -14.72
CA GLY A 250 -4.13 -15.24 -15.03
C GLY A 250 -5.05 -14.31 -14.22
N ASN A 251 -4.52 -13.17 -13.80
CA ASN A 251 -5.23 -12.17 -12.98
C ASN A 251 -5.73 -10.96 -13.78
N GLY A 252 -5.46 -10.90 -15.08
CA GLY A 252 -5.83 -9.79 -15.96
C GLY A 252 -4.77 -8.74 -16.23
N THR A 253 -3.62 -8.83 -15.57
CA THR A 253 -2.46 -7.99 -15.85
C THR A 253 -1.47 -8.74 -16.73
N ALA A 254 -1.02 -8.08 -17.80
CA ALA A 254 0.03 -8.60 -18.66
C ALA A 254 1.35 -8.80 -17.90
N GLY A 255 2.10 -9.84 -18.25
CA GLY A 255 3.45 -10.09 -17.75
C GLY A 255 3.57 -11.43 -17.04
N TYR A 256 4.61 -11.59 -16.23
CA TYR A 256 4.96 -12.82 -15.51
C TYR A 256 5.23 -12.48 -14.03
N VAL A 257 5.04 -13.45 -13.13
CA VAL A 257 5.33 -13.30 -11.70
C VAL A 257 6.42 -14.29 -11.28
N SER A 258 6.01 -15.54 -11.06
CA SER A 258 6.87 -16.64 -10.65
C SER A 258 6.18 -17.96 -10.99
N ASP A 259 6.93 -19.05 -10.88
CA ASP A 259 6.40 -20.41 -10.93
C ASP A 259 6.08 -20.92 -9.53
N GLY A 260 5.15 -21.86 -9.47
CA GLY A 260 4.75 -22.56 -8.27
C GLY A 260 3.65 -21.87 -7.45
N GLY A 261 3.22 -20.67 -7.85
CA GLY A 261 2.07 -19.99 -7.24
C GLY A 261 0.71 -20.47 -7.79
N PRO A 262 -0.40 -19.92 -7.26
CA PRO A 262 -1.73 -20.21 -7.79
C PRO A 262 -1.90 -19.61 -9.17
N ALA A 263 -2.45 -20.38 -10.10
CA ALA A 263 -2.68 -19.99 -11.48
C ALA A 263 -3.55 -18.73 -11.58
N ILE A 264 -4.58 -18.59 -10.76
CA ILE A 264 -5.48 -17.41 -10.75
C ILE A 264 -4.79 -16.12 -10.25
N GLY A 265 -3.70 -16.24 -9.49
CA GLY A 265 -2.94 -15.10 -8.98
C GLY A 265 -1.79 -14.67 -9.89
N THR A 266 -1.45 -15.47 -10.89
CA THR A 266 -0.33 -15.22 -11.81
C THR A 266 -0.67 -14.15 -12.85
N ARG A 267 0.34 -13.71 -13.59
CA ARG A 267 0.18 -12.86 -14.77
C ARG A 267 0.44 -13.72 -16.01
N LEU A 268 -0.35 -13.51 -17.06
CA LEU A 268 -0.19 -14.10 -18.39
C LEU A 268 -0.10 -12.97 -19.40
N HIS A 269 0.64 -13.15 -20.49
CA HIS A 269 0.78 -12.12 -21.52
C HIS A 269 0.30 -12.64 -22.87
N TYR A 270 -0.92 -12.22 -23.25
CA TYR A 270 -1.62 -12.66 -24.46
C TYR A 270 -1.57 -14.19 -24.61
N PRO A 271 -2.17 -14.95 -23.66
CA PRO A 271 -2.19 -16.41 -23.75
C PRO A 271 -2.82 -16.87 -25.06
N TRP A 272 -2.29 -17.95 -25.62
CA TRP A 272 -2.65 -18.47 -26.93
C TRP A 272 -3.19 -19.89 -26.85
N GLY A 273 -2.42 -20.90 -27.28
CA GLY A 273 -2.86 -22.28 -27.39
C GLY A 273 -3.12 -22.91 -26.03
N LEU A 274 -4.06 -23.85 -26.00
CA LEU A 274 -4.46 -24.59 -24.82
C LEU A 274 -4.50 -26.08 -25.13
N ALA A 275 -3.98 -26.90 -24.22
CA ALA A 275 -4.15 -28.34 -24.28
C ALA A 275 -4.35 -28.91 -22.87
N LEU A 276 -5.05 -30.03 -22.76
CA LEU A 276 -5.22 -30.75 -21.51
C LEU A 276 -4.59 -32.14 -21.60
N ASP A 277 -3.99 -32.60 -20.51
CA ASP A 277 -3.60 -34.01 -20.36
C ASP A 277 -4.76 -34.85 -19.77
N GLU A 278 -4.57 -36.17 -19.71
CA GLU A 278 -5.58 -37.09 -19.17
C GLU A 278 -5.84 -36.90 -17.67
N ALA A 279 -4.90 -36.29 -16.93
CA ALA A 279 -5.07 -35.94 -15.52
C ALA A 279 -5.82 -34.60 -15.33
N GLY A 280 -6.15 -33.90 -16.42
CA GLY A 280 -6.82 -32.62 -16.40
C GLY A 280 -5.90 -31.42 -16.17
N SER A 281 -4.57 -31.60 -16.23
CA SER A 281 -3.63 -30.47 -16.21
C SER A 281 -3.75 -29.68 -17.50
N LEU A 282 -3.76 -28.35 -17.38
CA LEU A 282 -3.87 -27.43 -18.50
C LEU A 282 -2.50 -26.89 -18.91
N TYR A 283 -2.18 -26.99 -20.18
CA TYR A 283 -0.99 -26.42 -20.81
C TYR A 283 -1.34 -25.16 -21.59
N ILE A 284 -0.55 -24.11 -21.43
CA ILE A 284 -0.83 -22.77 -21.95
C ILE A 284 0.38 -22.25 -22.71
N GLY A 285 0.19 -21.90 -23.99
CA GLY A 285 1.13 -21.04 -24.72
C GLY A 285 1.06 -19.61 -24.18
N ASP A 286 1.95 -19.25 -23.25
CA ASP A 286 2.05 -17.89 -22.67
C ASP A 286 2.92 -17.02 -23.59
N GLY A 287 2.39 -16.77 -24.78
CA GLY A 287 3.16 -16.42 -25.98
C GLY A 287 4.08 -15.22 -25.81
N HIS A 288 3.58 -14.11 -25.26
CA HIS A 288 4.38 -12.88 -25.07
C HIS A 288 5.24 -12.90 -23.81
N ASN A 289 5.09 -13.91 -22.96
CA ASN A 289 6.07 -14.23 -21.93
C ASN A 289 7.09 -15.27 -22.41
N HIS A 290 7.03 -15.72 -23.67
CA HIS A 290 7.97 -16.66 -24.29
C HIS A 290 8.17 -17.97 -23.50
N ARG A 291 7.06 -18.49 -22.95
CA ARG A 291 7.03 -19.69 -22.11
C ARG A 291 5.82 -20.55 -22.45
N VAL A 292 5.92 -21.84 -22.16
CA VAL A 292 4.76 -22.72 -22.02
C VAL A 292 4.55 -23.03 -20.54
N ARG A 293 3.33 -22.83 -20.06
CA ARG A 293 2.96 -23.00 -18.65
C ARG A 293 2.08 -24.24 -18.48
N LYS A 294 2.23 -24.95 -17.36
CA LYS A 294 1.36 -26.05 -16.92
C LYS A 294 0.61 -25.61 -15.67
N VAL A 295 -0.69 -25.82 -15.65
CA VAL A 295 -1.57 -25.63 -14.48
C VAL A 295 -2.07 -27.00 -14.07
N THR A 296 -1.69 -27.45 -12.88
CA THR A 296 -2.17 -28.73 -12.32
C THR A 296 -3.59 -28.60 -11.78
N SER A 297 -4.26 -29.72 -11.52
CA SER A 297 -5.66 -29.77 -11.09
C SER A 297 -5.93 -29.11 -9.72
N ASP A 298 -4.89 -28.98 -8.88
CA ASP A 298 -4.89 -28.21 -7.63
C ASP A 298 -4.70 -26.70 -7.83
N GLY A 299 -4.52 -26.25 -9.08
CA GLY A 299 -4.44 -24.84 -9.45
C GLY A 299 -3.04 -24.23 -9.33
N VAL A 300 -1.97 -25.02 -9.24
CA VAL A 300 -0.58 -24.53 -9.25
C VAL A 300 -0.09 -24.33 -10.68
N ILE A 301 0.55 -23.19 -10.98
CA ILE A 301 1.13 -22.90 -12.30
C ILE A 301 2.65 -22.95 -12.31
N THR A 302 3.25 -23.61 -13.28
CA THR A 302 4.71 -23.68 -13.48
C THR A 302 5.11 -23.57 -14.95
N THR A 303 6.36 -23.22 -15.23
CA THR A 303 6.92 -23.22 -16.58
C THR A 303 7.46 -24.60 -16.90
N VAL A 304 7.02 -25.17 -18.03
CA VAL A 304 7.48 -26.47 -18.52
C VAL A 304 8.41 -26.35 -19.73
N ALA A 305 8.38 -25.21 -20.43
CA ALA A 305 9.33 -24.91 -21.49
C ALA A 305 9.53 -23.40 -21.65
N GLY A 306 10.77 -22.99 -21.97
CA GLY A 306 11.14 -21.60 -22.22
C GLY A 306 11.59 -20.85 -20.97
N THR A 307 12.59 -19.99 -21.15
CA THR A 307 13.16 -19.11 -20.08
C THR A 307 12.46 -17.76 -19.96
N GLY A 308 11.64 -17.42 -20.96
CA GLY A 308 11.03 -16.10 -21.12
C GLY A 308 11.84 -15.09 -21.90
N THR A 309 13.01 -15.48 -22.36
CA THR A 309 13.78 -14.70 -23.33
C THR A 309 13.46 -15.23 -24.73
N ALA A 310 13.04 -14.33 -25.63
CA ALA A 310 12.83 -14.65 -27.03
C ALA A 310 14.12 -15.19 -27.66
N GLY A 311 13.98 -16.22 -28.50
CA GLY A 311 15.07 -16.78 -29.30
C GLY A 311 15.03 -18.29 -29.36
N TYR A 312 16.12 -18.91 -29.76
CA TYR A 312 16.27 -20.36 -29.95
C TYR A 312 17.54 -20.86 -29.26
N VAL A 313 17.49 -22.09 -28.74
CA VAL A 313 18.64 -22.87 -28.26
C VAL A 313 18.54 -24.25 -28.90
N ASP A 314 19.70 -24.82 -29.23
CA ASP A 314 19.83 -26.13 -29.88
C ASP A 314 19.12 -27.25 -29.09
N ASP A 315 18.78 -28.31 -29.84
CA ASP A 315 17.99 -29.43 -29.36
C ASP A 315 18.76 -30.36 -28.41
N GLY A 316 18.03 -31.16 -27.63
CA GLY A 316 18.56 -32.18 -26.72
C GLY A 316 18.77 -31.70 -25.28
N GLY A 317 18.72 -30.39 -25.04
CA GLY A 317 18.76 -29.80 -23.68
C GLY A 317 17.41 -29.82 -22.95
N PRO A 318 17.37 -29.45 -21.66
CA PRO A 318 16.13 -29.38 -20.89
C PRO A 318 15.22 -28.25 -21.39
N ALA A 319 13.93 -28.54 -21.54
CA ALA A 319 12.94 -27.61 -22.07
C ALA A 319 12.84 -26.32 -21.24
N ALA A 320 12.99 -26.39 -19.92
CA ALA A 320 12.97 -25.21 -19.04
C ALA A 320 14.15 -24.25 -19.27
N ALA A 321 15.27 -24.72 -19.82
CA ALA A 321 16.45 -23.88 -20.12
C ALA A 321 16.47 -23.36 -21.56
N THR A 322 15.53 -23.77 -22.41
CA THR A 322 15.49 -23.33 -23.81
C THR A 322 14.97 -21.90 -23.95
N ARG A 323 15.17 -21.32 -25.13
CA ARG A 323 14.50 -20.09 -25.54
C ARG A 323 13.42 -20.47 -26.54
N LEU A 324 12.24 -19.90 -26.34
CA LEU A 324 11.10 -19.99 -27.26
C LEU A 324 10.83 -18.57 -27.76
N PHE A 325 10.22 -18.43 -28.93
CA PHE A 325 9.83 -17.14 -29.47
C PHE A 325 8.38 -17.16 -29.96
N TYR A 326 7.52 -16.58 -29.11
CA TYR A 326 6.07 -16.62 -29.25
C TYR A 326 5.53 -18.06 -29.39
N PRO A 327 5.66 -18.90 -28.34
CA PRO A 327 5.07 -20.24 -28.36
C PRO A 327 3.55 -20.14 -28.32
N TYR A 328 2.91 -20.25 -29.48
CA TYR A 328 1.47 -20.04 -29.63
C TYR A 328 0.67 -21.32 -29.39
N GLY A 329 0.59 -22.22 -30.38
CA GLY A 329 -0.07 -23.51 -30.27
C GLY A 329 0.66 -24.50 -29.37
N VAL A 330 -0.11 -25.28 -28.61
CA VAL A 330 0.39 -26.40 -27.82
C VAL A 330 -0.54 -27.61 -27.95
N ALA A 331 0.01 -28.82 -27.97
CA ALA A 331 -0.76 -30.07 -27.97
C ALA A 331 -0.01 -31.20 -27.26
N LEU A 332 -0.74 -32.17 -26.73
CA LEU A 332 -0.15 -33.40 -26.18
C LEU A 332 -0.52 -34.63 -27.02
N ASP A 333 0.38 -35.59 -27.08
CA ASP A 333 0.03 -36.97 -27.46
C ASP A 333 -0.40 -37.80 -26.22
N ARG A 334 -0.84 -39.04 -26.46
CA ARG A 334 -1.26 -39.94 -25.37
C ARG A 334 -0.13 -40.41 -24.47
N ALA A 335 1.12 -40.30 -24.91
CA ALA A 335 2.29 -40.60 -24.08
C ALA A 335 2.66 -39.42 -23.17
N GLY A 336 1.96 -38.28 -23.30
CA GLY A 336 2.22 -37.08 -22.53
C GLY A 336 3.39 -36.25 -23.06
N ASN A 337 3.78 -36.43 -24.32
CA ASN A 337 4.73 -35.55 -24.99
C ASN A 337 4.04 -34.26 -25.42
N LEU A 338 4.71 -33.13 -25.25
CA LEU A 338 4.20 -31.82 -25.65
C LEU A 338 4.75 -31.40 -27.00
N TYR A 339 3.91 -30.81 -27.82
CA TYR A 339 4.27 -30.16 -29.07
C TYR A 339 3.96 -28.67 -28.97
N ILE A 340 4.90 -27.85 -29.39
CA ILE A 340 4.86 -26.39 -29.24
C ILE A 340 5.10 -25.76 -30.60
N ALA A 341 4.14 -24.98 -31.09
CA ALA A 341 4.35 -24.09 -32.23
C ALA A 341 5.22 -22.91 -31.79
N ASP A 342 6.53 -23.02 -32.00
CA ASP A 342 7.53 -22.01 -31.68
C ASP A 342 7.60 -20.98 -32.81
N SER A 343 6.55 -20.16 -32.89
CA SER A 343 6.09 -19.50 -34.11
C SER A 343 7.14 -18.64 -34.78
N SER A 344 7.79 -17.74 -34.03
CA SER A 344 8.81 -16.85 -34.60
C SER A 344 10.17 -17.51 -34.78
N ASN A 345 10.37 -18.70 -34.21
CA ASN A 345 11.51 -19.54 -34.54
C ASN A 345 11.22 -20.46 -35.73
N HIS A 346 10.03 -20.39 -36.35
CA HIS A 346 9.65 -21.17 -37.53
C HIS A 346 9.83 -22.68 -37.35
N ARG A 347 9.53 -23.16 -36.13
CA ARG A 347 9.70 -24.55 -35.72
C ARG A 347 8.46 -25.02 -34.97
N VAL A 348 8.25 -26.33 -34.99
CA VAL A 348 7.50 -27.03 -33.96
C VAL A 348 8.48 -27.79 -33.09
N ARG A 349 8.44 -27.53 -31.79
CA ARG A 349 9.32 -28.15 -30.79
C ARG A 349 8.54 -29.23 -30.04
N GLY A 350 9.21 -30.31 -29.72
CA GLY A 350 8.70 -31.44 -28.98
C GLY A 350 9.38 -31.56 -27.61
N VAL A 351 8.62 -31.76 -26.53
CA VAL A 351 9.15 -32.02 -25.18
C VAL A 351 8.72 -33.39 -24.72
N THR A 352 9.69 -34.22 -24.32
CA THR A 352 9.46 -35.60 -23.92
C THR A 352 8.79 -35.69 -22.55
N SER A 353 7.70 -36.47 -22.44
CA SER A 353 7.05 -36.88 -21.19
C SER A 353 6.68 -35.75 -20.22
N VAL A 354 6.32 -34.56 -20.71
CA VAL A 354 5.98 -33.40 -19.87
C VAL A 354 4.79 -33.64 -18.92
N ALA A 355 3.89 -34.56 -19.27
CA ALA A 355 2.76 -34.91 -18.42
C ALA A 355 3.21 -35.58 -17.13
N GLN A 356 4.29 -36.38 -17.21
CA GLN A 356 4.89 -37.11 -16.10
C GLN A 356 5.81 -36.23 -15.25
N MET A 357 6.27 -35.10 -15.80
CA MET A 357 7.09 -34.14 -15.05
C MET A 357 6.30 -33.60 -13.86
N THR A 358 6.79 -33.92 -12.66
CA THR A 358 6.43 -33.20 -11.44
C THR A 358 7.06 -31.81 -11.49
N PRO A 359 6.26 -30.73 -11.44
CA PRO A 359 6.82 -29.40 -11.37
C PRO A 359 7.76 -29.27 -10.16
N PRO A 360 8.81 -28.43 -10.25
CA PRO A 360 9.65 -28.17 -9.09
C PRO A 360 8.77 -27.72 -7.92
N PRO A 361 9.02 -28.23 -6.69
CA PRO A 361 8.30 -27.80 -5.51
C PRO A 361 8.38 -26.28 -5.46
N PRO A 362 7.24 -25.60 -5.36
CA PRO A 362 7.21 -24.15 -5.41
C PRO A 362 8.05 -23.52 -4.31
N PRO A 363 8.52 -22.27 -4.51
CA PRO A 363 9.22 -21.56 -3.46
C PRO A 363 8.39 -21.57 -2.17
N SER A 364 9.07 -21.63 -1.02
CA SER A 364 8.48 -21.50 0.31
C SER A 364 7.48 -20.33 0.32
N ALA A 365 6.31 -20.54 0.94
CA ALA A 365 5.16 -19.65 0.92
C ALA A 365 5.52 -18.15 0.82
N ASP A 366 5.07 -17.50 -0.26
CA ASP A 366 5.12 -16.05 -0.42
C ASP A 366 3.94 -15.44 0.35
N LEU A 367 4.22 -14.63 1.37
CA LEU A 367 3.19 -14.01 2.19
C LEU A 367 2.88 -12.61 1.67
N TYR A 368 1.60 -12.34 1.42
CA TYR A 368 1.15 -11.00 1.05
C TYR A 368 0.00 -10.53 1.95
N GLY A 369 -0.07 -9.23 2.17
CA GLY A 369 -1.11 -8.55 2.95
C GLY A 369 -2.14 -7.88 2.04
N GLU A 370 -3.41 -8.03 2.39
CA GLU A 370 -4.52 -7.22 1.90
C GLU A 370 -4.92 -6.28 3.03
N VAL A 371 -4.94 -4.97 2.79
CA VAL A 371 -5.36 -4.00 3.83
C VAL A 371 -6.81 -4.29 4.21
N VAL A 372 -7.05 -4.60 5.49
CA VAL A 372 -8.39 -4.81 6.03
C VAL A 372 -8.61 -3.72 7.06
N ASN A 373 -9.44 -2.73 6.72
CA ASN A 373 -9.61 -1.59 7.59
C ASN A 373 -10.93 -0.83 7.36
N PRO A 374 -11.54 -0.28 8.43
CA PRO A 374 -12.31 0.94 8.29
C PRO A 374 -11.36 2.13 8.10
N TYR A 375 -11.62 2.97 7.11
CA TYR A 375 -10.83 4.19 6.86
C TYR A 375 -11.23 5.36 7.79
N ARG A 376 -12.28 5.20 8.60
CA ARG A 376 -12.83 6.23 9.51
C ARG A 376 -13.18 5.62 10.88
N VAL A 377 -12.71 6.25 11.96
CA VAL A 377 -12.85 5.76 13.35
C VAL A 377 -13.20 6.90 14.31
N GLN A 378 -13.96 6.63 15.36
CA GLN A 378 -14.31 7.63 16.37
C GLN A 378 -13.22 7.76 17.45
N ARG A 379 -13.12 8.93 18.09
CA ARG A 379 -12.29 9.10 19.29
C ARG A 379 -12.73 8.19 20.42
N ASP A 380 -11.75 7.80 21.23
CA ASP A 380 -11.91 6.97 22.44
C ASP A 380 -12.61 5.63 22.17
N GLN A 381 -12.62 5.20 20.91
CA GLN A 381 -13.09 3.89 20.49
C GLN A 381 -11.92 3.05 20.02
N GLU A 382 -11.97 1.79 20.43
CA GLU A 382 -11.10 0.76 19.90
C GLU A 382 -11.56 0.33 18.52
N PHE A 383 -10.62 0.16 17.61
CA PHE A 383 -10.84 -0.38 16.29
C PHE A 383 -9.73 -1.34 15.90
N ASP A 384 -10.06 -2.21 14.94
CA ASP A 384 -9.13 -3.19 14.43
C ASP A 384 -8.37 -2.60 13.26
N LEU A 385 -7.05 -2.49 13.40
CA LEU A 385 -6.13 -1.99 12.38
C LEU A 385 -5.22 -3.14 11.91
N GLY A 386 -5.16 -3.39 10.60
CA GLY A 386 -4.15 -4.28 10.07
C GLY A 386 -4.36 -4.69 8.62
N ALA A 387 -3.78 -5.85 8.30
CA ALA A 387 -3.88 -6.48 7.00
C ALA A 387 -4.26 -7.95 7.17
N ARG A 388 -5.10 -8.45 6.28
CA ARG A 388 -5.31 -9.88 6.08
C ARG A 388 -4.10 -10.44 5.37
N ILE A 389 -3.38 -11.33 6.04
CA ILE A 389 -2.21 -12.00 5.52
C ILE A 389 -2.66 -13.30 4.87
N ARG A 390 -2.22 -13.49 3.63
CA ARG A 390 -2.55 -14.66 2.83
C ARG A 390 -1.27 -15.36 2.41
N SER A 391 -1.31 -16.68 2.39
CA SER A 391 -0.23 -17.49 1.81
C SER A 391 -0.46 -17.66 0.31
N ARG A 392 0.58 -17.34 -0.46
CA ARG A 392 0.70 -17.66 -1.88
C ARG A 392 1.83 -18.67 -2.04
N GLY A 393 1.44 -19.92 -2.14
CA GLY A 393 2.36 -21.03 -2.36
C GLY A 393 1.61 -22.32 -2.05
N PRO A 394 2.02 -23.46 -2.61
CA PRO A 394 1.34 -24.73 -2.45
C PRO A 394 1.82 -25.51 -1.22
N ASN A 395 2.91 -25.08 -0.61
CA ASN A 395 3.33 -25.59 0.69
C ASN A 395 2.73 -24.70 1.79
N PRO A 396 1.96 -25.27 2.74
CA PRO A 396 1.66 -24.59 3.99
C PRO A 396 2.94 -24.11 4.65
N ALA A 397 2.88 -23.01 5.39
CA ALA A 397 3.99 -22.53 6.22
C ALA A 397 4.17 -23.45 7.45
N ASP A 398 4.51 -24.72 7.22
CA ASP A 398 4.43 -25.74 8.26
C ASP A 398 5.51 -25.54 9.32
N GLY A 399 5.10 -25.46 10.59
CA GLY A 399 5.98 -25.34 11.76
C GLY A 399 6.74 -24.02 11.97
N GLN A 400 6.71 -23.07 11.04
CA GLN A 400 7.42 -21.77 11.16
C GLN A 400 6.51 -20.63 11.62
N TYR A 401 7.09 -19.61 12.25
CA TYR A 401 6.35 -18.45 12.76
C TYR A 401 6.26 -17.32 11.73
N VAL A 402 5.07 -16.71 11.63
CA VAL A 402 4.82 -15.47 10.89
C VAL A 402 4.68 -14.33 11.89
N THR A 403 5.52 -13.32 11.80
CA THR A 403 5.48 -12.16 12.70
C THR A 403 5.04 -10.92 11.95
N VAL A 404 4.01 -10.26 12.46
CA VAL A 404 3.47 -9.02 11.92
C VAL A 404 3.86 -7.89 12.84
N VAL A 405 4.43 -6.84 12.28
CA VAL A 405 4.87 -5.65 13.03
C VAL A 405 4.10 -4.45 12.51
N LEU A 406 3.34 -3.78 13.39
CA LEU A 406 2.64 -2.54 13.10
C LEU A 406 3.32 -1.39 13.82
N THR A 407 3.72 -0.36 13.09
CA THR A 407 4.28 0.88 13.63
C THR A 407 3.26 2.01 13.50
N LEU A 408 2.74 2.48 14.63
CA LEU A 408 1.67 3.48 14.72
C LEU A 408 2.15 4.90 14.42
N ALA A 409 1.33 5.64 13.68
CA ALA A 409 1.45 7.08 13.51
C ALA A 409 1.36 7.84 14.85
N ASP A 410 1.95 9.03 14.91
CA ASP A 410 1.83 9.92 16.07
C ASP A 410 0.38 10.36 16.24
N GLY A 411 -0.23 10.04 17.38
CA GLY A 411 -1.65 10.30 17.67
C GLY A 411 -2.53 9.05 17.74
N LEU A 412 -2.02 7.87 17.39
CA LEU A 412 -2.69 6.59 17.66
C LEU A 412 -1.95 5.83 18.76
N SER A 413 -2.67 5.06 19.56
CA SER A 413 -2.09 4.20 20.59
C SER A 413 -2.58 2.77 20.44
N GLY A 414 -1.75 1.80 20.81
CA GLY A 414 -2.23 0.43 20.94
C GLY A 414 -3.30 0.33 22.04
N GLY A 415 -4.19 -0.65 21.92
CA GLY A 415 -5.24 -0.92 22.88
C GLY A 415 -4.71 -1.39 24.25
N PRO A 416 -5.60 -1.67 25.20
CA PRO A 416 -5.26 -2.08 26.56
C PRO A 416 -4.24 -3.21 26.61
N GLY A 417 -3.20 -3.05 27.44
CA GLY A 417 -2.14 -4.05 27.62
C GLY A 417 -1.01 -4.00 26.59
N THR A 418 -1.01 -3.03 25.68
CA THR A 418 0.12 -2.80 24.76
C THR A 418 0.96 -1.59 25.21
N THR A 419 2.28 -1.65 25.00
CA THR A 419 3.20 -0.55 25.34
C THR A 419 4.00 -0.15 24.12
N GLY A 420 4.02 1.14 23.80
CA GLY A 420 4.81 1.71 22.72
C GLY A 420 4.10 1.75 21.34
N ARG A 421 4.79 2.33 20.36
CA ARG A 421 4.25 2.55 19.00
C ARG A 421 4.41 1.36 18.06
N ARG A 422 5.24 0.38 18.42
CA ARG A 422 5.55 -0.79 17.61
C ARG A 422 4.87 -2.01 18.21
N LEU A 423 3.78 -2.45 17.60
CA LEU A 423 3.02 -3.62 18.02
C LEU A 423 3.46 -4.83 17.21
N THR A 424 3.54 -5.99 17.87
CA THR A 424 3.98 -7.23 17.21
C THR A 424 3.02 -8.36 17.54
N ARG A 425 2.63 -9.17 16.54
CA ARG A 425 1.89 -10.42 16.74
C ARG A 425 2.54 -11.53 15.94
N THR A 426 2.65 -12.70 16.56
CA THR A 426 3.26 -13.87 15.94
C THR A 426 2.23 -14.99 15.85
N PHE A 427 2.16 -15.62 14.69
CA PHE A 427 1.22 -16.68 14.35
C PHE A 427 1.98 -17.93 13.93
N THR A 428 1.40 -19.10 14.18
CA THR A 428 1.92 -20.35 13.61
C THR A 428 1.57 -20.38 12.13
N GLY A 429 2.55 -20.65 11.26
CA GLY A 429 2.32 -20.73 9.82
C GLY A 429 1.36 -21.86 9.41
N GLN A 430 1.09 -22.82 10.29
CA GLN A 430 0.04 -23.83 10.12
C GLN A 430 -1.37 -23.23 9.92
N GLN A 431 -1.61 -22.00 10.38
CA GLN A 431 -2.88 -21.29 10.17
C GLN A 431 -3.02 -20.73 8.76
N LEU A 432 -1.92 -20.71 7.98
CA LEU A 432 -1.89 -20.25 6.60
C LEU A 432 -1.84 -21.45 5.66
N LEU A 433 -3.01 -22.09 5.46
CA LEU A 433 -3.19 -23.10 4.42
C LEU A 433 -2.90 -22.51 3.04
N ALA A 434 -2.29 -23.32 2.17
CA ALA A 434 -2.04 -22.95 0.78
C ALA A 434 -3.31 -22.43 0.10
N HIS A 435 -3.24 -21.23 -0.46
CA HIS A 435 -4.30 -20.62 -1.30
C HIS A 435 -5.67 -20.35 -0.66
N GLN A 436 -5.90 -20.77 0.60
CA GLN A 436 -7.17 -20.60 1.30
C GLN A 436 -7.02 -20.04 2.72
N GLY A 437 -5.83 -20.10 3.31
CA GLY A 437 -5.57 -19.59 4.65
C GLY A 437 -5.45 -18.07 4.68
N THR A 438 -6.17 -17.47 5.62
CA THR A 438 -6.09 -16.04 5.93
C THR A 438 -5.79 -15.86 7.41
N LEU A 439 -4.74 -15.12 7.74
CA LEU A 439 -4.54 -14.58 9.08
C LEU A 439 -5.04 -13.13 9.07
N ASP A 440 -6.13 -12.86 9.75
CA ASP A 440 -6.61 -11.49 9.89
C ASP A 440 -5.76 -10.76 10.95
N GLY A 441 -4.96 -9.78 10.49
CA GLY A 441 -4.22 -8.90 11.37
C GLY A 441 -5.17 -7.95 12.07
N VAL A 442 -5.52 -8.26 13.32
CA VAL A 442 -6.37 -7.43 14.18
C VAL A 442 -5.50 -6.88 15.30
N PHE A 443 -4.79 -5.77 15.05
CA PHE A 443 -4.23 -5.00 16.15
C PHE A 443 -5.35 -4.12 16.67
N ARG A 444 -5.67 -4.26 17.95
CA ARG A 444 -6.62 -3.39 18.62
C ARG A 444 -5.92 -2.06 18.88
N ILE A 445 -6.38 -1.01 18.23
CA ILE A 445 -5.84 0.34 18.31
C ILE A 445 -6.91 1.25 18.88
N THR A 446 -6.51 2.31 19.55
CA THR A 446 -7.38 3.38 20.01
C THR A 446 -6.89 4.69 19.41
N ALA A 447 -7.83 5.56 19.06
CA ALA A 447 -7.54 6.99 18.91
C ALA A 447 -7.84 7.63 20.28
N PRO A 448 -6.82 7.95 21.11
CA PRO A 448 -7.05 8.61 22.39
C PRO A 448 -8.00 9.80 22.26
N ASP A 449 -8.69 10.11 23.34
CA ASP A 449 -9.66 11.19 23.38
C ASP A 449 -9.02 12.60 23.16
N SER A 450 -7.68 12.68 23.22
CA SER A 450 -6.87 13.85 22.84
C SER A 450 -6.49 13.92 21.36
N THR A 451 -6.76 12.90 20.55
CA THR A 451 -6.31 12.82 19.14
C THR A 451 -7.08 13.81 18.25
N PRO A 452 -6.39 14.73 17.55
CA PRO A 452 -7.04 15.65 16.61
C PRO A 452 -7.81 14.92 15.49
N PRO A 453 -8.89 15.52 14.94
CA PRO A 453 -9.51 14.98 13.74
C PRO A 453 -8.54 15.10 12.56
N GLY A 454 -8.39 14.05 11.75
CA GLY A 454 -7.40 14.03 10.67
C GLY A 454 -7.06 12.62 10.21
N THR A 455 -6.21 12.51 9.18
CA THR A 455 -5.73 11.24 8.64
C THR A 455 -4.32 10.94 9.13
N TYR A 456 -4.14 9.76 9.71
CA TYR A 456 -2.90 9.27 10.30
C TYR A 456 -2.40 8.05 9.54
N THR A 457 -1.10 7.98 9.25
CA THR A 457 -0.52 6.94 8.37
C THR A 457 0.46 6.06 9.13
N SER A 458 0.07 4.80 9.36
CA SER A 458 0.89 3.79 10.05
C SER A 458 1.57 2.84 9.05
N THR A 459 2.66 2.17 9.43
CA THR A 459 3.34 1.16 8.58
C THR A 459 3.20 -0.24 9.15
N LEU A 460 2.97 -1.24 8.30
CA LEU A 460 2.86 -2.65 8.68
C LEU A 460 3.89 -3.48 7.92
N GLU A 461 4.62 -4.35 8.62
CA GLU A 461 5.65 -5.24 8.07
C GLU A 461 5.31 -6.71 8.37
N ILE A 462 5.56 -7.61 7.42
CA ILE A 462 5.35 -9.05 7.57
C ILE A 462 6.69 -9.79 7.52
N GLN A 463 7.01 -10.57 8.55
CA GLN A 463 8.26 -11.34 8.69
C GLN A 463 7.95 -12.84 8.69
N TYR A 464 8.83 -13.63 8.05
CA TYR A 464 8.68 -15.08 7.95
C TYR A 464 9.95 -15.79 8.46
N GLY A 465 9.80 -16.74 9.37
CA GLY A 465 10.96 -17.49 9.91
C GLY A 465 11.96 -16.63 10.70
N GLY A 466 11.60 -15.40 11.05
CA GLY A 466 12.49 -14.44 11.70
C GLY A 466 13.36 -13.61 10.74
N ASP A 467 13.36 -13.92 9.43
CA ASP A 467 14.12 -13.18 8.43
C ASP A 467 13.26 -12.12 7.74
N LEU A 468 13.88 -10.96 7.48
CA LEU A 468 13.25 -9.78 6.87
C LEU A 468 13.09 -9.88 5.34
N ASN A 469 13.37 -11.04 4.75
CA ASN A 469 13.67 -11.14 3.31
C ASN A 469 12.53 -11.78 2.50
N LEU A 470 11.45 -11.02 2.33
CA LEU A 470 10.46 -11.20 1.26
C LEU A 470 10.26 -9.81 0.62
N LYS A 471 10.54 -9.67 -0.67
CA LYS A 471 10.35 -8.42 -1.43
C LYS A 471 8.92 -7.89 -1.22
N ASP A 472 8.77 -6.58 -1.01
CA ASP A 472 7.47 -5.87 -0.97
C ASP A 472 6.53 -6.26 0.20
N ASN A 473 7.06 -6.46 1.41
CA ASN A 473 6.32 -6.85 2.62
C ASN A 473 5.90 -5.70 3.56
N THR A 474 6.14 -4.44 3.19
CA THR A 474 5.74 -3.24 3.95
C THR A 474 4.51 -2.57 3.35
N TYR A 475 3.50 -2.30 4.18
CA TYR A 475 2.24 -1.68 3.81
C TYR A 475 2.01 -0.37 4.54
N THR A 476 1.32 0.57 3.88
CA THR A 476 0.95 1.88 4.43
C THR A 476 -0.55 1.89 4.75
N LEU A 477 -0.91 2.16 6.01
CA LEU A 477 -2.27 2.06 6.53
C LEU A 477 -2.79 3.44 6.99
N PRO A 478 -3.64 4.12 6.20
CA PRO A 478 -4.27 5.38 6.59
C PRO A 478 -5.49 5.15 7.51
N VAL A 479 -5.65 6.00 8.53
CA VAL A 479 -6.78 6.02 9.47
C VAL A 479 -7.28 7.44 9.65
N THR A 480 -8.56 7.71 9.38
CA THR A 480 -9.18 9.03 9.62
C THR A 480 -9.95 9.05 10.95
N VAL A 481 -9.56 9.93 11.88
CA VAL A 481 -10.24 10.11 13.19
C VAL A 481 -11.39 11.12 13.07
N VAL A 482 -12.58 10.77 13.54
CA VAL A 482 -13.81 11.58 13.52
C VAL A 482 -14.43 11.73 14.92
N VAL A 483 -15.27 12.75 15.12
CA VAL A 483 -15.99 13.00 16.39
C VAL A 483 -17.46 12.54 16.24
N PRO A 484 -18.00 11.71 17.16
CA PRO A 484 -19.39 11.26 17.12
C PRO A 484 -20.40 12.40 17.35
N GLU A 485 -21.64 12.21 16.90
CA GLU A 485 -22.74 13.18 17.09
C GLU A 485 -23.06 13.42 18.59
N PRO A 486 -23.32 14.67 19.01
CA PRO A 486 -23.70 14.98 20.38
C PRO A 486 -25.08 14.43 20.78
N ILE A 487 -25.25 14.09 22.06
CA ILE A 487 -26.56 13.68 22.63
C ILE A 487 -27.49 14.88 22.78
N ALA A 488 -28.80 14.67 22.93
CA ALA A 488 -29.81 15.74 22.87
C ALA A 488 -29.52 16.95 23.79
N ASP A 489 -29.13 16.71 25.04
CA ASP A 489 -28.80 17.78 25.99
C ASP A 489 -27.44 18.45 25.71
N GLU A 490 -26.47 17.71 25.16
CA GLU A 490 -25.24 18.32 24.63
C GLU A 490 -25.55 19.21 23.41
N LYS A 491 -26.47 18.79 22.52
CA LYS A 491 -26.93 19.59 21.37
C LYS A 491 -27.70 20.84 21.79
N ALA A 492 -28.37 20.80 22.94
CA ALA A 492 -29.05 21.96 23.50
C ALA A 492 -28.07 23.00 24.07
N LEU A 493 -26.82 22.63 24.37
CA LEU A 493 -25.78 23.59 24.71
C LEU A 493 -25.24 24.29 23.47
N THR A 494 -25.33 25.61 23.44
CA THR A 494 -24.60 26.44 22.49
C THR A 494 -23.34 26.97 23.17
N ILE A 495 -22.19 26.61 22.61
CA ILE A 495 -20.86 26.89 23.17
C ILE A 495 -20.23 28.02 22.37
N PHE A 496 -19.91 29.10 23.05
CA PHE A 496 -19.15 30.23 22.50
C PHE A 496 -17.79 30.23 23.14
N GLN A 497 -16.78 30.16 22.29
CA GLN A 497 -15.40 30.17 22.73
C GLN A 497 -14.70 31.42 22.21
N ASP A 498 -14.06 32.13 23.12
CA ASP A 498 -13.23 33.27 22.76
C ASP A 498 -11.87 32.82 22.25
N THR A 499 -11.29 33.61 21.35
CA THR A 499 -9.87 33.52 21.01
C THR A 499 -9.03 33.90 22.22
N VAL A 500 -7.84 33.32 22.35
CA VAL A 500 -6.89 33.72 23.39
C VAL A 500 -6.55 35.22 23.20
N PRO A 501 -6.72 36.07 24.23
CA PRO A 501 -6.43 37.50 24.13
C PRO A 501 -5.01 37.79 23.67
N GLU A 502 -4.84 38.93 23.01
CA GLU A 502 -3.54 39.44 22.60
C GLU A 502 -2.64 39.66 23.82
N ILE A 503 -1.52 38.96 23.91
CA ILE A 503 -0.65 39.01 25.08
C ILE A 503 0.82 38.84 24.71
N ALA A 504 1.71 39.43 25.49
CA ALA A 504 3.13 39.34 25.24
C ALA A 504 3.80 38.11 25.89
N PRO A 505 4.98 37.67 25.39
CA PRO A 505 5.66 36.49 25.89
C PRO A 505 5.86 36.49 27.40
N GLY A 506 5.63 35.35 28.04
CA GLY A 506 5.78 35.14 29.48
C GLY A 506 4.66 35.71 30.35
N GLN A 507 3.75 36.53 29.80
CA GLN A 507 2.60 37.05 30.53
C GLN A 507 1.47 36.03 30.61
N TYR A 508 0.59 36.25 31.58
CA TYR A 508 -0.60 35.45 31.84
C TYR A 508 -1.86 36.21 31.44
N THR A 509 -2.78 35.52 30.79
CA THR A 509 -4.13 36.00 30.54
C THR A 509 -5.11 34.85 30.77
N ALA A 510 -6.39 35.12 30.57
CA ALA A 510 -7.40 34.09 30.50
C ALA A 510 -8.34 34.37 29.33
N PHE A 511 -8.93 33.31 28.80
CA PHE A 511 -10.02 33.43 27.84
C PHE A 511 -11.26 32.74 28.40
N ASN A 512 -12.42 33.14 27.88
CA ASN A 512 -13.69 32.64 28.34
C ASN A 512 -14.25 31.58 27.39
N VAL A 513 -14.91 30.60 27.98
CA VAL A 513 -15.79 29.66 27.28
C VAL A 513 -17.17 29.82 27.88
N LYS A 514 -18.09 30.36 27.10
CA LYS A 514 -19.46 30.62 27.51
C LYS A 514 -20.37 29.51 27.01
N TYR A 515 -21.14 28.93 27.92
CA TYR A 515 -22.18 27.95 27.62
C TYR A 515 -23.53 28.60 27.81
N THR A 516 -24.42 28.37 26.85
CA THR A 516 -25.80 28.88 26.85
C THR A 516 -26.77 27.77 26.45
N ALA A 517 -28.04 27.93 26.81
CA ALA A 517 -29.13 27.01 26.48
C ALA A 517 -30.31 27.79 25.89
N PRO A 518 -31.24 27.12 25.16
CA PRO A 518 -32.53 27.70 24.80
C PRO A 518 -33.24 28.30 26.01
N ALA A 519 -33.87 29.46 25.83
CA ALA A 519 -34.41 30.27 26.92
C ALA A 519 -35.33 29.47 27.86
N GLY A 520 -34.96 29.42 29.14
CA GLY A 520 -35.73 28.79 30.21
C GLY A 520 -35.78 27.25 30.18
N GLN A 521 -35.07 26.60 29.26
CA GLN A 521 -35.02 25.14 29.18
C GLN A 521 -33.92 24.60 30.10
N PRO A 522 -34.23 23.63 30.98
CA PRO A 522 -33.21 22.93 31.76
C PRO A 522 -32.35 22.08 30.82
N VAL A 523 -31.04 22.30 30.84
CA VAL A 523 -30.08 21.51 30.07
C VAL A 523 -29.06 20.91 31.02
N ASN A 524 -28.95 19.58 31.01
CA ASN A 524 -28.03 18.85 31.86
C ASN A 524 -27.34 17.76 31.03
N PRO A 525 -26.20 18.07 30.38
CA PRO A 525 -25.49 17.06 29.59
C PRO A 525 -24.83 15.97 30.47
N GLY A 526 -24.89 16.11 31.80
CA GLY A 526 -24.11 15.31 32.73
C GLY A 526 -22.64 15.76 32.77
N THR A 527 -21.82 15.00 33.48
CA THR A 527 -20.38 15.27 33.53
C THR A 527 -19.75 14.93 32.18
N ILE A 528 -19.33 15.96 31.44
CA ILE A 528 -18.66 15.80 30.14
C ILE A 528 -17.17 16.12 30.27
N THR A 529 -16.35 15.52 29.42
CA THR A 529 -14.93 15.89 29.32
C THR A 529 -14.75 17.00 28.31
N GLN A 530 -14.02 18.04 28.70
CA GLN A 530 -13.63 19.13 27.82
C GLN A 530 -12.10 19.15 27.72
N ARG A 531 -11.58 19.07 26.49
CA ARG A 531 -10.15 19.13 26.21
C ARG A 531 -9.81 20.37 25.42
N PHE A 532 -8.84 21.12 25.92
CA PHE A 532 -8.29 22.28 25.27
C PHE A 532 -6.83 22.01 24.96
N THR A 533 -6.45 22.16 23.69
CA THR A 533 -5.06 22.14 23.23
C THR A 533 -4.66 23.58 22.94
N ALA A 534 -3.63 24.06 23.63
CA ALA A 534 -3.13 25.42 23.46
C ALA A 534 -2.52 25.59 22.06
N PRO A 535 -2.68 26.75 21.39
CA PRO A 535 -1.89 27.06 20.22
C PRO A 535 -0.39 26.98 20.55
N THR A 536 0.47 26.64 19.60
CA THR A 536 1.87 26.25 19.90
C THR A 536 2.72 27.29 20.64
N GLY A 537 2.34 28.57 20.62
CA GLY A 537 2.97 29.64 21.38
C GLY A 537 2.48 29.79 22.83
N PHE A 538 1.54 28.98 23.29
CA PHE A 538 0.86 29.11 24.58
C PHE A 538 0.90 27.80 25.39
N VAL A 539 0.74 27.92 26.71
CA VAL A 539 0.55 26.79 27.64
C VAL A 539 -0.52 27.16 28.68
N PHE A 540 -1.32 26.19 29.11
CA PHE A 540 -2.29 26.39 30.18
C PHE A 540 -1.58 26.45 31.54
N THR A 541 -1.96 27.43 32.34
CA THR A 541 -1.39 27.68 33.68
C THR A 541 -2.51 28.06 34.64
N GLY A 542 -2.26 27.96 35.95
CA GLY A 542 -3.24 28.32 36.98
C GLY A 542 -4.46 27.39 37.06
N HIS A 543 -5.48 27.82 37.82
CA HIS A 543 -6.69 27.05 38.08
C HIS A 543 -7.88 27.60 37.29
N PRO A 544 -8.50 26.83 36.37
CA PRO A 544 -9.71 27.25 35.70
C PRO A 544 -10.88 27.37 36.69
N THR A 545 -11.72 28.38 36.48
CA THR A 545 -12.89 28.67 37.31
C THR A 545 -14.15 28.72 36.47
N TYR A 546 -15.30 28.56 37.10
CA TYR A 546 -16.60 28.82 36.48
C TYR A 546 -17.33 29.94 37.21
N ALA A 547 -18.22 30.62 36.49
CA ALA A 547 -19.13 31.60 37.04
C ALA A 547 -20.52 31.48 36.37
N TYR A 548 -21.57 31.43 37.19
CA TYR A 548 -22.95 31.65 36.76
C TYR A 548 -23.30 33.12 36.97
N TYR A 549 -23.71 33.79 35.90
CA TYR A 549 -24.17 35.17 35.93
C TYR A 549 -25.70 35.22 35.95
N GLU A 550 -26.27 36.28 36.52
CA GLU A 550 -27.72 36.55 36.53
C GLU A 550 -28.56 35.58 37.38
N THR A 551 -27.99 35.01 38.44
CA THR A 551 -28.74 34.18 39.41
C THR A 551 -29.44 35.04 40.46
N ILE A 552 -30.50 34.50 41.08
CA ILE A 552 -31.20 35.16 42.20
C ILE A 552 -30.31 35.39 43.44
N HIS A 553 -29.14 34.75 43.50
CA HIS A 553 -28.15 34.86 44.58
C HIS A 553 -26.92 35.70 44.21
N GLY A 554 -26.93 36.40 43.08
CA GLY A 554 -25.77 37.14 42.56
C GLY A 554 -24.87 36.27 41.66
N VAL A 555 -23.57 36.57 41.57
CA VAL A 555 -22.61 35.77 40.79
C VAL A 555 -22.16 34.57 41.62
N VAL A 556 -22.44 33.36 41.17
CA VAL A 556 -21.96 32.12 41.80
C VAL A 556 -20.68 31.67 41.11
N THR A 557 -19.57 31.60 41.83
CA THR A 557 -18.26 31.19 41.28
C THR A 557 -17.72 29.93 41.96
N GLY A 558 -16.85 29.20 41.26
CA GLY A 558 -16.18 28.03 41.82
C GLY A 558 -15.00 27.56 40.97
N ASN A 559 -14.24 26.62 41.51
CA ASN A 559 -13.11 26.01 40.82
C ASN A 559 -13.57 24.84 39.95
N LEU A 560 -12.93 24.66 38.80
CA LEU A 560 -13.15 23.50 37.93
C LEU A 560 -12.15 22.40 38.24
N ALA A 561 -12.65 21.17 38.36
CA ALA A 561 -11.80 19.98 38.39
C ALA A 561 -11.08 19.86 37.05
N HIS A 562 -9.76 19.92 37.09
CA HIS A 562 -8.93 19.94 35.89
C HIS A 562 -7.62 19.19 36.12
N ARG A 563 -6.98 18.85 35.01
CA ARG A 563 -5.60 18.40 34.98
C ARG A 563 -4.92 18.96 33.74
N VAL A 564 -3.61 19.15 33.84
CA VAL A 564 -2.77 19.63 32.74
C VAL A 564 -1.85 18.51 32.30
N GLU A 565 -1.86 18.23 31.01
CA GLU A 565 -1.11 17.16 30.34
C GLU A 565 -0.15 17.78 29.29
N ASP A 566 0.72 16.95 28.73
CA ASP A 566 1.62 17.32 27.61
C ASP A 566 2.45 18.59 27.88
N GLY A 567 3.08 18.65 29.06
CA GLY A 567 3.96 19.76 29.44
C GLY A 567 3.29 21.14 29.45
N GLY A 568 1.98 21.19 29.69
CA GLY A 568 1.21 22.45 29.69
C GLY A 568 0.36 22.66 28.44
N ARG A 569 0.50 21.82 27.40
CA ARG A 569 -0.21 22.03 26.13
C ARG A 569 -1.64 21.55 26.11
N THR A 570 -2.01 20.61 26.97
CA THR A 570 -3.38 20.10 27.02
C THR A 570 -3.99 20.34 28.39
N LEU A 571 -5.10 21.06 28.45
CA LEU A 571 -5.94 21.20 29.62
C LEU A 571 -7.16 20.29 29.47
N VAL A 572 -7.38 19.44 30.47
CA VAL A 572 -8.57 18.60 30.53
C VAL A 572 -9.42 19.02 31.72
N ILE A 573 -10.65 19.47 31.44
CA ILE A 573 -11.66 19.81 32.44
C ILE A 573 -12.71 18.71 32.44
N THR A 574 -13.11 18.26 33.62
CA THR A 574 -14.21 17.30 33.78
C THR A 574 -15.26 17.94 34.66
N ALA A 575 -16.34 18.40 34.03
CA ALA A 575 -17.37 19.19 34.69
C ALA A 575 -18.72 18.98 34.01
N ASN A 576 -19.80 19.29 34.74
CA ASN A 576 -21.16 19.29 34.20
C ASN A 576 -21.62 20.75 33.99
N PRO A 577 -21.54 21.31 32.77
CA PRO A 577 -22.06 22.63 32.46
C PRO A 577 -23.59 22.58 32.33
N HIS A 578 -24.27 22.40 33.45
CA HIS A 578 -25.73 22.41 33.52
C HIS A 578 -26.25 23.84 33.55
N LEU A 579 -27.41 24.08 32.94
CA LEU A 579 -28.03 25.39 32.86
C LEU A 579 -29.51 25.29 33.16
N ASN A 580 -30.05 26.24 33.93
CA ASN A 580 -31.46 26.34 34.29
C ASN A 580 -32.03 25.06 34.94
N THR A 581 -31.21 24.26 35.62
CA THR A 581 -31.65 23.04 36.31
C THR A 581 -32.14 23.30 37.73
N THR A 582 -31.81 24.47 38.28
CA THR A 582 -32.17 24.93 39.63
C THR A 582 -32.40 26.45 39.62
N THR A 583 -32.81 27.01 40.76
CA THR A 583 -32.94 28.48 40.90
C THR A 583 -31.59 29.18 41.04
N SER A 584 -30.50 28.44 41.28
CA SER A 584 -29.15 28.97 41.47
C SER A 584 -28.27 28.93 40.21
N ASP A 585 -28.78 28.40 39.09
CA ASP A 585 -28.05 28.24 37.82
C ASP A 585 -28.82 28.83 36.62
N THR A 586 -29.63 29.86 36.88
CA THR A 586 -30.40 30.58 35.86
C THR A 586 -29.46 31.47 35.05
N GLY A 587 -29.23 31.13 33.78
CA GLY A 587 -28.41 31.95 32.88
C GLY A 587 -27.27 31.20 32.18
N SER A 588 -26.28 31.94 31.68
CA SER A 588 -25.09 31.35 31.04
C SER A 588 -24.05 30.95 32.08
N VAL A 589 -23.32 29.85 31.85
CA VAL A 589 -22.12 29.53 32.62
C VAL A 589 -20.88 29.90 31.82
N ILE A 590 -19.96 30.62 32.45
CA ILE A 590 -18.70 31.04 31.84
C ILE A 590 -17.57 30.32 32.54
N TYR A 591 -16.74 29.62 31.77
CA TYR A 591 -15.48 29.08 32.25
C TYR A 591 -14.37 30.06 31.90
N THR A 592 -13.60 30.47 32.91
CA THR A 592 -12.44 31.33 32.74
C THR A 592 -11.20 30.46 32.79
N ILE A 593 -10.51 30.32 31.66
CA ILE A 593 -9.38 29.40 31.48
C ILE A 593 -8.08 30.22 31.41
N PRO A 594 -7.19 30.11 32.43
CA PRO A 594 -5.93 30.82 32.41
C PRO A 594 -4.91 30.14 31.48
N VAL A 595 -4.12 30.99 30.82
CA VAL A 595 -3.13 30.61 29.82
C VAL A 595 -1.95 31.58 29.88
N GLN A 596 -0.77 31.07 29.61
CA GLN A 596 0.46 31.85 29.50
C GLN A 596 0.98 31.79 28.07
N ALA A 597 1.40 32.93 27.52
CA ALA A 597 2.26 32.92 26.34
C ALA A 597 3.63 32.39 26.76
N ARG A 598 4.17 31.39 26.04
CA ARG A 598 5.46 30.82 26.42
C ARG A 598 6.54 31.90 26.42
N ASN A 599 7.52 31.79 27.31
CA ASN A 599 8.63 32.74 27.42
C ASN A 599 9.44 32.86 26.12
N ASP A 600 9.53 31.76 25.36
CA ASP A 600 10.23 31.65 24.08
C ASP A 600 9.35 31.93 22.86
N ALA A 601 8.08 32.30 23.04
CA ALA A 601 7.17 32.47 21.94
C ALA A 601 7.46 33.75 21.13
N VAL A 602 7.42 33.61 19.80
CA VAL A 602 7.71 34.69 18.85
C VAL A 602 6.44 35.51 18.61
N PRO A 603 6.51 36.85 18.44
CA PRO A 603 5.35 37.63 18.05
C PRO A 603 4.72 37.11 16.75
N GLY A 604 3.41 36.88 16.77
CA GLY A 604 2.72 36.26 15.64
C GLY A 604 1.36 35.69 16.01
N ARG A 605 0.61 35.28 14.99
CA ARG A 605 -0.68 34.59 15.13
C ARG A 605 -0.47 33.08 15.11
N TYR A 606 -1.12 32.38 16.04
CA TYR A 606 -1.04 30.93 16.19
C TYR A 606 -2.45 30.35 16.06
N ASP A 607 -2.72 29.62 14.98
CA ASP A 607 -4.05 29.12 14.60
C ASP A 607 -4.17 27.59 14.64
N ASN A 608 -3.38 26.93 15.50
CA ASN A 608 -3.28 25.47 15.58
C ASN A 608 -3.67 24.91 16.95
N GLY A 609 -4.31 25.72 17.80
CA GLY A 609 -4.95 25.23 19.01
C GLY A 609 -6.29 24.59 18.67
N SER A 610 -6.83 23.78 19.57
CA SER A 610 -8.20 23.27 19.40
C SER A 610 -8.90 23.15 20.73
N ALA A 611 -10.22 23.24 20.73
CA ALA A 611 -11.02 22.90 21.88
C ALA A 611 -12.13 21.95 21.49
N SER A 612 -12.24 20.89 22.28
CA SER A 612 -13.23 19.84 22.16
C SER A 612 -14.04 19.84 23.45
N VAL A 613 -15.33 20.17 23.34
CA VAL A 613 -16.24 20.27 24.47
C VAL A 613 -17.33 19.22 24.28
N GLY A 614 -17.29 18.16 25.08
CA GLY A 614 -18.15 16.99 24.85
C GLY A 614 -17.97 16.46 23.43
N ARG A 615 -19.08 16.18 22.74
CA ARG A 615 -19.12 15.63 21.38
C ARG A 615 -19.33 16.67 20.28
N HIS A 616 -19.15 17.95 20.58
CA HIS A 616 -19.25 19.00 19.57
C HIS A 616 -18.08 18.95 18.60
N THR A 617 -18.30 19.45 17.38
CA THR A 617 -17.21 19.61 16.40
C THR A 617 -16.13 20.51 17.01
N PRO A 618 -14.85 20.11 17.02
CA PRO A 618 -13.80 20.91 17.62
C PRO A 618 -13.69 22.28 16.99
N VAL A 619 -13.53 23.31 17.82
CA VAL A 619 -13.32 24.68 17.38
C VAL A 619 -11.82 24.97 17.39
N GLN A 620 -11.35 25.68 16.37
CA GLN A 620 -9.96 26.12 16.30
C GLN A 620 -9.73 27.22 17.33
N LEU A 621 -8.76 27.00 18.21
CA LEU A 621 -8.26 28.02 19.11
C LEU A 621 -7.13 28.78 18.43
N SER A 622 -7.27 30.10 18.41
CA SER A 622 -6.21 31.00 17.97
C SER A 622 -5.83 31.99 19.05
N GLY A 623 -4.57 32.40 19.02
CA GLY A 623 -4.03 33.44 19.88
C GLY A 623 -2.99 34.26 19.14
N LYS A 624 -2.84 35.53 19.55
CA LYS A 624 -1.83 36.41 18.98
C LYS A 624 -0.89 36.87 20.09
N ILE A 625 0.40 36.65 19.84
CA ILE A 625 1.43 37.09 20.75
C ILE A 625 1.90 38.47 20.31
N THR A 626 1.70 39.46 21.17
CA THR A 626 2.09 40.86 20.93
C THR A 626 3.51 41.11 21.43
N GLY A 627 4.24 41.96 20.72
CA GLY A 627 5.57 42.34 21.17
C GLY A 627 5.50 43.47 22.19
N THR A 628 5.33 43.18 23.48
CA THR A 628 5.83 43.98 24.62
C THR A 628 5.41 43.39 25.98
N ALA A 629 6.28 42.58 26.58
CA ALA A 629 6.28 42.37 28.02
C ALA A 629 7.71 42.27 28.52
N GLN A 630 8.47 43.35 28.36
CA GLN A 630 9.78 43.48 28.99
C GLN A 630 10.05 44.96 29.25
N ASN A 631 9.79 45.44 30.48
CA ASN A 631 10.35 46.73 30.95
C ASN A 631 11.86 46.60 31.26
N GLU A 632 12.59 45.72 30.57
CA GLU A 632 14.03 45.52 30.75
C GLU A 632 14.82 46.76 30.33
N THR A 633 14.34 47.52 29.33
CA THR A 633 14.98 48.77 28.87
C THR A 633 14.89 49.91 29.87
N ALA A 634 14.03 49.79 30.90
CA ALA A 634 13.94 50.73 32.01
C ALA A 634 14.84 50.33 33.20
N LEU A 635 15.56 49.21 33.11
CA LEU A 635 16.61 48.86 34.08
C LEU A 635 17.94 49.48 33.65
N ARG A 636 18.65 50.03 34.63
CA ARG A 636 20.05 50.44 34.50
C ARG A 636 20.88 49.69 35.53
N VAL A 637 21.89 48.96 35.06
CA VAL A 637 22.87 48.30 35.92
C VAL A 637 23.96 49.32 36.27
N VAL A 638 24.18 49.55 37.56
CA VAL A 638 25.30 50.33 38.09
C VAL A 638 26.15 49.39 38.93
N GLN A 639 27.41 49.26 38.58
CA GLN A 639 28.34 48.42 39.31
C GLN A 639 29.23 49.28 40.21
N GLU A 640 29.48 48.82 41.43
CA GLU A 640 30.58 49.34 42.25
C GLU A 640 31.90 48.63 41.90
N SER A 641 33.03 49.31 42.12
CA SER A 641 34.36 48.72 41.93
C SER A 641 34.51 47.46 42.78
N ILE A 642 34.94 46.35 42.17
CA ILE A 642 35.19 45.10 42.90
C ILE A 642 36.40 45.32 43.81
N PRO A 643 36.30 45.05 45.14
CA PRO A 643 37.43 45.16 46.05
C PRO A 643 38.58 44.25 45.61
N ALA A 644 39.81 44.75 45.70
CA ALA A 644 40.98 43.95 45.36
C ALA A 644 41.17 42.80 46.37
N ALA A 645 41.53 41.61 45.90
CA ALA A 645 41.69 40.42 46.73
C ALA A 645 43.04 39.74 46.48
N ALA A 646 43.68 39.24 47.54
CA ALA A 646 44.89 38.44 47.43
C ALA A 646 44.56 37.03 46.88
N PRO A 647 45.49 36.35 46.19
CA PRO A 647 45.28 35.00 45.69
C PRO A 647 44.72 34.03 46.76
N GLY A 648 43.62 33.36 46.43
CA GLY A 648 42.91 32.45 47.33
C GLY A 648 41.88 33.10 48.27
N GLN A 649 41.86 34.43 48.41
CA GLN A 649 40.92 35.16 49.27
C GLN A 649 39.55 35.34 48.60
N THR A 650 38.48 35.25 49.40
CA THR A 650 37.11 35.56 48.98
C THR A 650 36.72 36.96 49.43
N THR A 651 36.03 37.68 48.56
CA THR A 651 35.42 38.99 48.84
C THR A 651 34.01 39.03 48.23
N THR A 652 33.26 40.09 48.51
CA THR A 652 31.95 40.35 47.91
C THR A 652 31.95 41.71 47.23
N PHE A 653 31.15 41.86 46.19
CA PHE A 653 30.89 43.15 45.56
C PHE A 653 29.39 43.35 45.31
N ASN A 654 29.00 44.61 45.15
CA ASN A 654 27.62 44.99 44.95
C ASN A 654 27.34 45.36 43.48
N LEU A 655 26.20 44.91 42.99
CA LEU A 655 25.60 45.34 41.74
C LEU A 655 24.27 46.01 42.05
N GLU A 656 24.09 47.25 41.61
CA GLU A 656 22.88 48.02 41.84
C GLU A 656 22.03 48.07 40.57
N LEU A 657 20.82 47.52 40.65
CA LEU A 657 19.80 47.63 39.61
C LEU A 657 18.93 48.84 39.90
N ARG A 658 18.93 49.83 39.01
CA ARG A 658 18.15 51.06 39.13
C ARG A 658 17.05 51.15 38.10
N SER A 659 15.95 51.79 38.46
CA SER A 659 14.92 52.19 37.49
C SER A 659 15.33 53.48 36.78
N LEU A 660 15.24 53.48 35.45
CA LEU A 660 15.45 54.65 34.61
C LEU A 660 14.30 55.64 34.83
N SER A 661 14.64 56.89 35.19
CA SER A 661 13.66 57.97 35.43
C SER A 661 12.59 57.64 36.48
N ASN A 662 12.93 56.78 37.47
CA ASN A 662 12.06 56.34 38.56
C ASN A 662 10.72 55.71 38.12
N GLN A 663 10.65 55.15 36.92
CA GLN A 663 9.46 54.46 36.45
C GLN A 663 9.23 53.14 37.22
N PRO A 664 7.98 52.64 37.32
CA PRO A 664 7.72 51.28 37.79
C PRO A 664 8.35 50.25 36.86
N VAL A 665 9.19 49.37 37.41
CA VAL A 665 9.88 48.33 36.64
C VAL A 665 9.57 46.95 37.23
N ASN A 666 9.01 46.09 36.38
CA ASN A 666 8.75 44.69 36.65
C ASN A 666 8.94 43.91 35.34
N PRO A 667 10.16 43.42 35.06
CA PRO A 667 10.44 42.65 33.85
C PRO A 667 9.91 41.21 33.94
N GLY A 668 9.35 40.81 35.08
CA GLY A 668 9.09 39.41 35.40
C GLY A 668 10.36 38.69 35.88
N THR A 669 10.27 37.38 36.05
CA THR A 669 11.44 36.57 36.41
C THR A 669 12.38 36.52 35.21
N ILE A 670 13.58 37.06 35.37
CA ILE A 670 14.61 37.05 34.34
C ILE A 670 15.83 36.29 34.86
N GLU A 671 16.53 35.60 33.96
CA GLU A 671 17.85 35.08 34.26
C GLU A 671 18.91 36.16 34.02
N GLN A 672 19.85 36.28 34.95
CA GLN A 672 20.98 37.18 34.88
C GLN A 672 22.27 36.35 34.86
N ARG A 673 23.12 36.59 33.86
CA ARG A 673 24.38 35.87 33.67
C ARG A 673 25.55 36.77 33.99
N PHE A 674 26.41 36.30 34.88
CA PHE A 674 27.62 36.99 35.30
C PHE A 674 28.82 36.12 34.94
N THR A 675 29.83 36.71 34.31
CA THR A 675 31.10 36.07 33.97
C THR A 675 32.22 36.75 34.73
N THR A 676 32.99 35.99 35.50
CA THR A 676 34.10 36.54 36.27
C THR A 676 35.23 37.04 35.37
N PRO A 677 35.96 38.10 35.76
CA PRO A 677 37.24 38.43 35.13
C PRO A 677 38.25 37.29 35.26
N THR A 678 39.19 37.19 34.33
CA THR A 678 40.25 36.18 34.37
C THR A 678 41.01 36.23 35.71
N GLY A 679 41.27 35.05 36.31
CA GLY A 679 41.93 34.95 37.62
C GLY A 679 40.98 34.97 38.83
N PHE A 680 39.66 35.03 38.61
CA PHE A 680 38.65 34.95 39.67
C PHE A 680 37.60 33.86 39.38
N ALA A 681 36.87 33.44 40.41
CA ALA A 681 35.71 32.55 40.32
C ALA A 681 34.62 32.96 41.32
N PHE A 682 33.35 32.83 40.94
CA PHE A 682 32.22 33.05 41.84
C PHE A 682 32.14 31.96 42.91
N THR A 683 31.72 32.34 44.12
CA THR A 683 31.57 31.39 45.24
C THR A 683 30.15 30.84 45.38
N GLY A 684 29.19 31.38 44.61
CA GLY A 684 27.77 31.00 44.65
C GLY A 684 26.96 31.72 45.73
N GLY A 685 27.61 32.47 46.63
CA GLY A 685 26.90 33.34 47.57
C GLY A 685 26.28 34.53 46.84
N ALA A 686 24.94 34.57 46.78
CA ALA A 686 24.19 35.66 46.17
C ALA A 686 23.01 36.04 47.08
N SER A 687 22.91 37.31 47.42
CA SER A 687 21.81 37.86 48.20
C SER A 687 21.39 39.20 47.62
N TYR A 688 20.19 39.65 47.98
CA TYR A 688 19.68 40.95 47.60
C TYR A 688 19.23 41.75 48.81
N GLY A 689 19.19 43.07 48.66
CA GLY A 689 18.61 43.96 49.65
C GLY A 689 18.05 45.25 49.06
N TYR A 690 16.99 45.75 49.71
CA TYR A 690 16.42 47.08 49.47
C TYR A 690 16.85 47.99 50.63
N TYR A 691 17.89 48.81 50.40
CA TYR A 691 18.62 49.52 51.47
C TYR A 691 18.05 50.91 51.83
N PHE A 692 16.87 51.27 51.34
CA PHE A 692 16.21 52.56 51.63
C PHE A 692 14.76 52.42 52.12
N VAL A 693 14.46 51.30 52.77
CA VAL A 693 13.20 51.01 53.46
C VAL A 693 13.48 50.56 54.88
N GLN A 694 12.63 50.96 55.84
CA GLN A 694 12.70 50.51 57.23
C GLN A 694 11.46 49.67 57.58
N PRO A 695 11.62 48.44 58.08
CA PRO A 695 12.89 47.71 58.23
C PRO A 695 13.51 47.35 56.88
N TYR A 696 14.84 47.18 56.84
CA TYR A 696 15.53 46.72 55.63
C TYR A 696 15.02 45.35 55.22
N VAL A 697 14.73 45.18 53.92
CA VAL A 697 14.33 43.89 53.35
C VAL A 697 15.55 43.28 52.69
N THR A 698 15.98 42.11 53.17
CA THR A 698 17.06 41.31 52.58
C THR A 698 16.58 39.88 52.34
N GLY A 699 17.18 39.21 51.36
CA GLY A 699 16.87 37.83 51.03
C GLY A 699 18.00 37.16 50.26
N ASN A 700 17.93 35.84 50.17
CA ASN A 700 18.86 35.06 49.35
C ASN A 700 18.33 35.03 47.90
N LEU A 701 19.26 35.06 46.94
CA LEU A 701 18.93 34.87 45.53
C LEU A 701 19.06 33.39 45.17
N ASP A 702 18.18 32.91 44.29
CA ASP A 702 18.36 31.60 43.67
C ASP A 702 19.47 31.70 42.61
N ALA A 703 20.60 31.07 42.90
CA ALA A 703 21.80 31.20 42.11
C ALA A 703 22.49 29.84 41.91
N ARG A 704 22.97 29.61 40.69
CA ARG A 704 23.76 28.43 40.33
C ARG A 704 25.07 28.82 39.68
N ILE A 705 26.11 28.04 39.95
CA ILE A 705 27.42 28.19 39.34
C ILE A 705 27.53 27.27 38.13
N GLU A 706 28.04 27.82 37.03
CA GLU A 706 28.41 27.09 35.82
C GLU A 706 29.91 27.28 35.54
N ASP A 707 30.42 26.50 34.58
CA ASP A 707 31.78 26.67 34.03
C ASP A 707 32.89 26.69 35.09
N GLY A 708 32.76 25.83 36.11
CA GLY A 708 33.77 25.65 37.15
C GLY A 708 33.99 26.88 38.04
N GLY A 709 32.98 27.75 38.18
CA GLY A 709 33.09 29.00 38.95
C GLY A 709 33.20 30.24 38.09
N LYS A 710 33.36 30.12 36.77
CA LYS A 710 33.50 31.27 35.87
C LYS A 710 32.19 31.99 35.59
N THR A 711 31.07 31.27 35.67
CA THR A 711 29.75 31.86 35.45
C THR A 711 28.85 31.68 36.66
N LEU A 712 28.14 32.74 37.03
CA LEU A 712 27.04 32.69 37.97
C LEU A 712 25.75 33.04 37.23
N ILE A 713 24.73 32.18 37.34
CA ILE A 713 23.38 32.46 36.87
C ILE A 713 22.51 32.74 38.08
N VAL A 714 21.86 33.90 38.08
CA VAL A 714 20.87 34.28 39.08
C VAL A 714 19.51 34.32 38.41
N SER A 715 18.52 33.65 38.99
CA SER A 715 17.13 33.74 38.56
C SER A 715 16.37 34.56 39.59
N SER A 716 15.87 35.73 39.18
CA SER A 716 15.15 36.62 40.09
C SER A 716 14.16 37.49 39.36
N ASN A 717 13.16 37.97 40.09
CA ASN A 717 12.15 38.90 39.60
C ASN A 717 12.38 40.29 40.20
N PRO A 718 13.25 41.13 39.60
CA PRO A 718 13.57 42.44 40.16
C PRO A 718 12.37 43.37 40.06
N HIS A 719 11.88 43.81 41.22
CA HIS A 719 10.77 44.74 41.35
C HIS A 719 11.28 46.09 41.88
N LEU A 720 11.07 47.17 41.11
CA LEU A 720 11.48 48.53 41.47
C LEU A 720 10.31 49.50 41.28
N ASN A 721 10.03 50.32 42.31
CA ASN A 721 8.93 51.31 42.31
C ASN A 721 7.53 50.73 42.01
N THR A 722 7.32 49.44 42.29
CA THR A 722 6.07 48.71 42.02
C THR A 722 5.17 48.54 43.26
N GLY A 723 5.68 48.85 44.45
CA GLY A 723 4.97 48.74 45.73
C GLY A 723 5.51 49.69 46.80
N SER A 724 4.94 49.67 48.00
CA SER A 724 5.32 50.57 49.11
C SER A 724 6.71 50.26 49.71
N THR A 725 7.20 49.04 49.53
CA THR A 725 8.50 48.55 50.01
C THR A 725 9.60 48.57 48.94
N ASP A 726 9.23 48.75 47.67
CA ASP A 726 10.16 48.67 46.54
C ASP A 726 10.59 50.09 46.16
N LYS A 727 11.90 50.35 46.16
CA LYS A 727 12.47 51.68 45.87
C LYS A 727 13.11 51.72 44.48
N THR A 728 13.73 52.84 44.16
CA THR A 728 14.35 53.11 42.86
C THR A 728 15.60 52.28 42.57
N ALA A 729 16.12 51.56 43.58
CA ALA A 729 17.30 50.70 43.49
C ALA A 729 17.16 49.38 44.27
N LEU A 730 17.74 48.32 43.72
CA LEU A 730 17.87 46.98 44.29
C LEU A 730 19.34 46.57 44.22
N ILE A 731 19.91 46.13 45.34
CA ILE A 731 21.33 45.78 45.43
C ILE A 731 21.47 44.27 45.48
N TYR A 732 22.29 43.71 44.59
CA TYR A 732 22.76 42.34 44.64
C TYR A 732 24.16 42.31 45.24
N THR A 733 24.36 41.51 46.28
CA THR A 733 25.66 41.25 46.88
C THR A 733 26.13 39.87 46.45
N LEU A 734 27.21 39.82 45.68
CA LEU A 734 27.73 38.61 45.05
C LEU A 734 29.13 38.27 45.57
N GLY A 735 29.36 37.00 45.89
CA GLY A 735 30.65 36.48 46.35
C GLY A 735 31.58 36.05 45.22
N ILE A 736 32.83 36.49 45.28
CA ILE A 736 33.88 36.16 44.32
C ILE A 736 35.20 35.84 45.03
N ARG A 737 35.99 34.93 44.47
CA ARG A 737 37.27 34.49 45.01
C ARG A 737 38.36 34.67 43.97
N ALA A 738 39.49 35.26 44.39
CA ALA A 738 40.71 35.25 43.56
C ALA A 738 41.28 33.83 43.52
N LEU A 739 41.55 33.32 42.32
CA LEU A 739 42.09 31.98 42.15
C LEU A 739 43.50 31.92 42.77
N PRO A 740 43.90 30.77 43.37
CA PRO A 740 45.22 30.64 44.02
C PRO A 740 46.41 30.91 43.10
N ASP A 741 46.24 30.75 41.79
CA ASP A 741 47.24 30.94 40.74
C ASP A 741 47.13 32.29 40.01
N ALA A 742 46.24 33.19 40.48
CA ALA A 742 46.06 34.51 39.88
C ALA A 742 47.32 35.40 40.03
N ARG A 743 47.69 36.12 38.96
CA ARG A 743 48.90 36.96 38.95
C ARG A 743 48.64 38.30 39.67
N THR A 744 49.35 38.53 40.77
CA THR A 744 49.36 39.80 41.52
C THR A 744 49.64 41.01 40.61
N GLY A 745 48.89 42.10 40.83
CA GLY A 745 49.02 43.35 40.09
C GLY A 745 48.20 43.43 38.79
N THR A 746 47.54 42.36 38.37
CA THR A 746 46.68 42.34 37.16
C THR A 746 45.26 42.84 37.45
N GLN A 747 44.66 43.54 36.47
CA GLN A 747 43.28 44.03 36.50
C GLN A 747 42.58 43.76 35.16
N PRO A 748 42.17 42.51 34.90
CA PRO A 748 41.48 42.16 33.66
C PRO A 748 40.07 42.76 33.60
N ASP A 749 39.63 43.07 32.39
CA ASP A 749 38.35 43.71 32.04
C ASP A 749 37.43 42.84 31.19
N ASP A 750 37.73 41.54 31.13
CA ASP A 750 37.04 40.53 30.32
C ASP A 750 35.80 39.92 30.99
N GLY A 751 35.55 40.23 32.27
CA GLY A 751 34.33 39.84 32.96
C GLY A 751 33.13 40.62 32.45
N GLN A 752 31.93 40.04 32.53
CA GLN A 752 30.70 40.68 32.02
C GLN A 752 29.47 40.38 32.87
N VAL A 753 28.55 41.34 32.94
CA VAL A 753 27.21 41.21 33.53
C VAL A 753 26.18 41.36 32.42
N VAL A 754 25.31 40.38 32.27
CA VAL A 754 24.15 40.43 31.36
C VAL A 754 22.89 40.23 32.17
N VAL A 755 22.05 41.27 32.23
CA VAL A 755 20.77 41.26 32.96
C VAL A 755 19.65 41.34 31.94
N GLY A 756 18.91 40.25 31.76
CA GLY A 756 17.92 40.16 30.69
C GLY A 756 18.57 40.44 29.33
N ARG A 757 18.00 41.38 28.57
CA ARG A 757 18.45 41.80 27.23
C ARG A 757 19.25 43.10 27.22
N LEU A 758 19.72 43.58 28.37
CA LEU A 758 20.55 44.78 28.45
C LEU A 758 21.94 44.54 27.83
N THR A 759 22.54 45.61 27.30
CA THR A 759 23.93 45.60 26.84
C THR A 759 24.85 45.13 27.97
N PRO A 760 25.79 44.20 27.71
CA PRO A 760 26.69 43.71 28.74
C PRO A 760 27.45 44.84 29.44
N VAL A 761 27.50 44.80 30.77
CA VAL A 761 28.31 45.71 31.58
C VAL A 761 29.63 45.02 31.93
N PRO A 762 30.80 45.61 31.63
CA PRO A 762 32.08 44.98 31.92
C PRO A 762 32.32 44.91 33.43
N LEU A 763 32.84 43.77 33.90
CA LEU A 763 33.33 43.60 35.27
C LEU A 763 34.86 43.67 35.24
N THR A 764 35.44 44.45 36.16
CA THR A 764 36.89 44.47 36.36
C THR A 764 37.22 44.23 37.83
N ALA A 765 38.25 43.43 38.11
CA ALA A 765 38.72 43.13 39.47
C ALA A 765 40.25 43.11 39.49
N ARG A 766 40.86 43.64 40.56
CA ARG A 766 42.32 43.73 40.71
C ARG A 766 42.83 42.68 41.69
N VAL A 767 43.86 41.92 41.30
CA VAL A 767 44.56 41.00 42.22
C VAL A 767 45.63 41.79 42.98
N LEU A 768 45.59 41.73 44.33
CA LEU A 768 46.56 42.43 45.20
C LEU A 768 47.97 41.85 45.15
#